data_AF-A0AAV9XPH6-F1
#
_entry.id   AF-A0AAV9XPH6-F1
#
_cell.length_a   1.000
_cell.length_b   1.000
_cell.length_c   1.000
_cell.angle_alpha   90.00
_cell.angle_beta   90.00
_cell.angle_gamma   90.00
#
_symmetry.space_group_name_H-M   'P 1'
#
loop_
_entity.id
_entity.type
_entity.pdbx_description
1 polymer ?
#
loop_
_entity_poly.entity_id
_entity_poly.type
_entity_poly.pdbx_seq_one_letter_code
_entity_poly.pdbx_strand_id
1 'polypeptide(L)'
;MSASTGDGSSNMGSFYIGEHLPVPGGAVNFDVLDQSSRDNYNMLSAHITNINYESKVMKLIDEARVAGRNRVYIPGLEAEDVNVHPDECIASGKVLGVTSTWIELDSLDSLVASASRQVLHHEIAYAGFCGLGTLLIEGPKTAEKNTGAYCQAIVQGLAINAYLHFHIMLPAYGPSLAPIDQDSEGETQDAANATPEVLYDEFTSWDTWNAIRTAARYSPRLGLALQIQYSIPKAYTLKRWFAEPIRYLIIDASAYLLNTKGFPVLTKPHQNLIQMYARKAPYYLLSNVRNTEYEPEDSVDTEFPPLVPPVKLNPRGAKQTGATAKRRDDPESYRRYLQHLLTNLPPAPPLDTFGAGYQDFLQSPLQPLADNLESMTYEVFEKDPVKYDQYEKAVKLALEDMKAQGIENICVAVVGAGRGPLVTRCIRAATNASVDIQMFAIEKNPNAYVHLMKMNRDVWDDRVTLVKTDMRKWQPPSYLHILVSELLGSFADNELSPECLDGVQRVLHPTVGISIPHSYTAHFTPIMAPKIHGDLLARAVTNNPIDVFEVPYVVMLTAIDFLSVNVDGNPNIHQAWEFKHPVPADELEHENGFNDHNEREAFAVFPISRRGVIHGIAGYFECILYKNESSIVELSTRPDTIDAKSKDMISWFAIYFPLKTPMPVPDNSEAQVSFWRTTDGRKVWYDWMVETFGFVYEPSDPTPASTATKRSSLAFANDQLGAQNGYDRKRFSIAASEICTSRKNGCLM
;
A
#
# COMPACT_ATOMS: atom_id res chain seq x y z
N MET A 1 8.26 24.69 -12.42
CA MET A 1 6.85 25.06 -12.69
C MET A 1 6.32 25.76 -11.46
N SER A 2 5.76 26.96 -11.62
CA SER A 2 5.37 27.87 -10.54
C SER A 2 4.21 27.32 -9.72
N ALA A 3 4.46 27.00 -8.44
CA ALA A 3 3.41 26.72 -7.47
C ALA A 3 2.74 28.05 -7.07
N SER A 4 1.44 28.17 -7.36
CA SER A 4 0.62 29.26 -6.84
C SER A 4 0.42 29.08 -5.34
N THR A 5 0.83 30.06 -4.56
CA THR A 5 0.49 30.20 -3.14
C THR A 5 -1.01 30.48 -3.01
N GLY A 6 -1.78 29.42 -2.72
CA GLY A 6 -3.18 29.47 -2.35
C GLY A 6 -3.35 29.45 -0.83
N ASP A 7 -4.33 30.22 -0.38
CA ASP A 7 -4.71 30.55 0.99
C ASP A 7 -4.82 29.33 1.95
N GLY A 8 -4.40 29.53 3.20
CA GLY A 8 -4.21 28.52 4.24
C GLY A 8 -5.51 28.02 4.89
N SER A 9 -6.50 27.63 4.09
CA SER A 9 -7.59 26.76 4.56
C SER A 9 -7.21 25.30 4.28
N SER A 10 -7.16 24.49 5.33
CA SER A 10 -6.84 23.06 5.27
C SER A 10 -7.70 22.35 4.23
N ASN A 11 -7.07 21.91 3.14
CA ASN A 11 -7.67 21.10 2.09
C ASN A 11 -7.84 19.64 2.62
N MET A 12 -8.68 19.44 3.64
CA MET A 12 -9.25 18.11 3.87
C MET A 12 -10.14 17.83 2.66
N GLY A 13 -9.73 16.88 1.81
CA GLY A 13 -10.40 16.58 0.55
C GLY A 13 -11.91 16.42 0.74
N SER A 14 -12.69 17.03 -0.16
CA SER A 14 -14.13 16.82 -0.20
C SER A 14 -14.41 15.32 -0.35
N PHE A 15 -14.98 14.69 0.67
CA PHE A 15 -15.42 13.31 0.56
C PHE A 15 -16.65 13.24 -0.33
N TYR A 16 -16.63 12.32 -1.31
CA TYR A 16 -17.76 12.11 -2.21
C TYR A 16 -18.62 10.97 -1.68
N ILE A 17 -19.87 11.30 -1.35
CA ILE A 17 -20.88 10.32 -0.92
C ILE A 17 -21.95 10.28 -1.99
N GLY A 18 -22.12 9.11 -2.59
CA GLY A 18 -23.17 8.85 -3.57
C GLY A 18 -24.20 7.84 -3.06
N GLU A 19 -25.29 7.76 -3.80
CA GLU A 19 -26.37 6.79 -3.56
C GLU A 19 -26.30 5.67 -4.61
N HIS A 20 -26.36 4.43 -4.13
CA HIS A 20 -26.48 3.25 -4.97
C HIS A 20 -27.95 2.86 -5.09
N LEU A 21 -28.57 3.14 -6.24
CA LEU A 21 -30.00 2.90 -6.47
C LEU A 21 -30.27 1.40 -6.69
N PRO A 22 -31.20 0.79 -5.91
CA PRO A 22 -31.32 -0.67 -5.85
C PRO A 22 -32.28 -1.31 -6.87
N VAL A 23 -32.89 -0.59 -7.84
CA VAL A 23 -33.96 -1.17 -8.68
C VAL A 23 -33.73 -1.03 -10.19
N PRO A 24 -33.73 -2.14 -10.96
CA PRO A 24 -33.68 -2.18 -12.43
C PRO A 24 -34.86 -1.56 -13.20
N GLY A 25 -35.73 -0.77 -12.55
CA GLY A 25 -37.03 -0.37 -13.10
C GLY A 25 -37.27 1.14 -13.22
N GLY A 26 -36.39 1.99 -12.70
CA GLY A 26 -36.52 3.45 -12.83
C GLY A 26 -35.53 3.99 -13.85
N ALA A 27 -36.03 4.56 -14.95
CA ALA A 27 -35.19 5.35 -15.85
C ALA A 27 -34.53 6.49 -15.05
N VAL A 28 -33.24 6.72 -15.26
CA VAL A 28 -32.58 7.91 -14.70
C VAL A 28 -33.11 9.09 -15.49
N ASN A 29 -33.83 9.97 -14.81
CA ASN A 29 -34.27 11.23 -15.38
C ASN A 29 -33.78 12.39 -14.50
N PHE A 30 -33.98 13.61 -15.00
CA PHE A 30 -33.61 14.82 -14.25
C PHE A 30 -34.25 14.89 -12.87
N ASP A 31 -35.47 14.37 -12.69
CA ASP A 31 -36.15 14.42 -11.39
C ASP A 31 -35.45 13.56 -10.34
N VAL A 32 -34.93 12.38 -10.72
CA VAL A 32 -34.13 11.53 -9.81
C VAL A 32 -32.80 12.19 -9.47
N LEU A 33 -32.14 12.83 -10.45
CA LEU A 33 -30.88 13.55 -10.20
C LEU A 33 -31.09 14.81 -9.36
N ASP A 34 -32.16 15.57 -9.63
CA ASP A 34 -32.54 16.76 -8.87
C ASP A 34 -32.92 16.36 -7.44
N GLN A 35 -33.64 15.25 -7.25
CA GLN A 35 -33.92 14.70 -5.93
C GLN A 35 -32.63 14.29 -5.20
N SER A 36 -31.73 13.53 -5.84
CA SER A 36 -30.43 13.19 -5.24
C SER A 36 -29.56 14.42 -4.94
N SER A 37 -29.65 15.47 -5.77
CA SER A 37 -28.97 16.75 -5.54
C SER A 37 -29.58 17.52 -4.36
N ARG A 38 -30.91 17.52 -4.21
CA ARG A 38 -31.62 18.07 -3.04
C ARG A 38 -31.27 17.31 -1.77
N ASP A 39 -31.06 16.01 -1.89
CA ASP A 39 -30.61 15.12 -0.81
C ASP A 39 -29.07 15.19 -0.58
N ASN A 40 -28.39 16.15 -1.22
CA ASN A 40 -26.95 16.44 -1.07
C ASN A 40 -26.01 15.26 -1.38
N TYR A 41 -26.43 14.32 -2.24
CA TYR A 41 -25.53 13.32 -2.79
C TYR A 41 -24.67 13.92 -3.90
N ASN A 42 -23.39 13.54 -3.94
CA ASN A 42 -22.45 14.03 -4.96
C ASN A 42 -22.44 13.17 -6.23
N MET A 43 -23.00 11.96 -6.14
CA MET A 43 -22.92 10.94 -7.17
C MET A 43 -24.11 9.99 -7.07
N LEU A 44 -24.52 9.42 -8.20
CA LEU A 44 -25.62 8.45 -8.29
C LEU A 44 -25.17 7.27 -9.13
N SER A 45 -25.51 6.04 -8.75
CA SER A 45 -25.35 4.90 -9.65
C SER A 45 -26.69 4.48 -10.25
N ALA A 46 -26.67 4.06 -11.51
CA ALA A 46 -27.86 3.57 -12.19
C ALA A 46 -27.57 2.41 -13.14
N HIS A 47 -28.53 1.48 -13.24
CA HIS A 47 -28.43 0.39 -14.19
C HIS A 47 -28.44 0.91 -15.62
N ILE A 48 -27.63 0.32 -16.50
CA ILE A 48 -27.62 0.70 -17.93
C ILE A 48 -28.92 0.29 -18.62
N THR A 49 -29.37 -0.94 -18.37
CA THR A 49 -30.59 -1.52 -18.95
C THR A 49 -31.64 -1.78 -17.89
N ASN A 50 -32.87 -2.05 -18.34
CA ASN A 50 -34.04 -2.22 -17.48
C ASN A 50 -34.67 -3.62 -17.58
N ILE A 51 -35.74 -3.83 -16.82
CA ILE A 51 -36.46 -5.11 -16.75
C ILE A 51 -37.06 -5.59 -18.09
N ASN A 52 -37.32 -4.67 -19.05
CA ASN A 52 -37.80 -5.04 -20.38
C ASN A 52 -36.72 -5.81 -21.13
N TYR A 53 -35.47 -5.33 -21.05
CA TYR A 53 -34.34 -5.98 -21.70
C TYR A 53 -34.07 -7.37 -21.11
N GLU A 54 -34.13 -7.48 -19.77
CA GLU A 54 -34.03 -8.78 -19.07
C GLU A 54 -35.09 -9.76 -19.59
N SER A 55 -36.35 -9.34 -19.63
CA SER A 55 -37.46 -10.17 -20.08
C SER A 55 -37.29 -10.63 -21.54
N LYS A 56 -36.81 -9.73 -22.42
CA LYS A 56 -36.51 -10.03 -23.83
C LYS A 56 -35.40 -11.08 -23.95
N VAL A 57 -34.33 -10.94 -23.17
CA VAL A 57 -33.18 -11.87 -23.18
C VAL A 57 -33.56 -13.24 -22.61
N MET A 58 -34.26 -13.30 -21.49
CA MET A 58 -34.69 -14.56 -20.87
C MET A 58 -35.60 -15.35 -21.81
N LYS A 59 -36.53 -14.69 -22.51
CA LYS A 59 -37.36 -15.32 -23.53
C LYS A 59 -36.53 -15.95 -24.67
N LEU A 60 -35.50 -15.25 -25.15
CA LEU A 60 -34.61 -15.77 -26.19
C LEU A 60 -33.78 -16.98 -25.73
N ILE A 61 -33.35 -16.97 -24.46
CA ILE A 61 -32.67 -18.13 -23.84
C ILE A 61 -33.61 -19.33 -23.82
N ASP A 62 -34.85 -19.16 -23.38
CA ASP A 62 -35.84 -20.24 -23.31
C ASP A 62 -36.21 -20.78 -24.70
N GLU A 63 -36.40 -19.92 -25.70
CA GLU A 63 -36.63 -20.34 -27.08
C GLU A 63 -35.44 -21.14 -27.64
N ALA A 64 -34.21 -20.70 -27.35
CA ALA A 64 -33.00 -21.41 -27.77
C ALA A 64 -32.87 -22.77 -27.07
N ARG A 65 -33.25 -22.84 -25.78
CA ARG A 65 -33.25 -24.07 -24.97
C ARG A 65 -34.26 -25.08 -25.52
N VAL A 66 -35.49 -24.64 -25.82
CA VAL A 66 -36.52 -25.49 -26.44
C VAL A 66 -36.07 -25.98 -27.82
N ALA A 67 -35.35 -25.15 -28.57
CA ALA A 67 -34.78 -25.52 -29.87
C ALA A 67 -33.52 -26.40 -29.79
N GLY A 68 -33.06 -26.80 -28.59
CA GLY A 68 -31.88 -27.64 -28.39
C GLY A 68 -30.56 -26.99 -28.81
N ARG A 69 -30.49 -25.65 -28.83
CA ARG A 69 -29.27 -24.91 -29.17
C ARG A 69 -28.37 -24.78 -27.94
N ASN A 70 -27.07 -24.63 -28.17
CA ASN A 70 -26.06 -24.34 -27.14
C ASN A 70 -25.55 -22.90 -27.18
N ARG A 71 -26.09 -22.08 -28.09
CA ARG A 71 -25.80 -20.66 -28.23
C ARG A 71 -27.08 -19.91 -28.57
N VAL A 72 -27.16 -18.68 -28.10
CA VAL A 72 -28.24 -17.74 -28.38
C VAL A 72 -27.66 -16.44 -28.89
N TYR A 73 -28.29 -15.84 -29.89
CA TYR A 73 -27.96 -14.48 -30.35
C TYR A 73 -28.86 -13.50 -29.60
N ILE A 74 -28.24 -12.51 -28.98
CA ILE A 74 -28.97 -11.43 -28.29
C ILE A 74 -28.93 -10.20 -29.20
N PRO A 75 -30.08 -9.61 -29.58
CA PRO A 75 -30.10 -8.38 -30.36
C PRO A 75 -29.56 -7.20 -29.55
N GLY A 76 -29.11 -6.16 -30.25
CA GLY A 76 -28.69 -4.90 -29.64
C GLY A 76 -29.82 -4.17 -28.92
N LEU A 77 -29.44 -3.16 -28.14
CA LEU A 77 -30.35 -2.38 -27.30
C LEU A 77 -31.27 -1.48 -28.13
N GLU A 78 -32.53 -1.40 -27.72
CA GLU A 78 -33.54 -0.45 -28.19
C GLU A 78 -33.79 0.66 -27.15
N ALA A 79 -34.52 1.72 -27.52
CA ALA A 79 -34.76 2.85 -26.62
C ALA A 79 -35.55 2.44 -25.36
N GLU A 80 -36.50 1.51 -25.49
CA GLU A 80 -37.24 0.93 -24.35
C GLU A 80 -36.43 -0.03 -23.45
N ASP A 81 -35.22 -0.44 -23.86
CA ASP A 81 -34.37 -1.38 -23.12
C ASP A 81 -33.46 -0.69 -22.08
N VAL A 82 -33.29 0.63 -22.16
CA VAL A 82 -32.26 1.38 -21.42
C VAL A 82 -32.84 2.34 -20.38
N ASN A 83 -32.06 2.60 -19.32
CA ASN A 83 -32.38 3.58 -18.28
C ASN A 83 -31.56 4.87 -18.40
N VAL A 84 -30.59 4.90 -19.31
CA VAL A 84 -29.63 6.00 -19.46
C VAL A 84 -29.57 6.46 -20.92
N HIS A 85 -29.57 7.77 -21.14
CA HIS A 85 -29.36 8.39 -22.45
C HIS A 85 -28.23 9.41 -22.39
N PRO A 86 -27.57 9.73 -23.52
CA PRO A 86 -26.59 10.81 -23.58
C PRO A 86 -27.30 12.15 -23.36
N ASP A 87 -27.13 12.74 -22.18
CA ASP A 87 -27.69 14.02 -21.78
C ASP A 87 -26.75 14.81 -20.87
N GLU A 88 -27.16 16.00 -20.41
CA GLU A 88 -26.36 16.84 -19.51
C GLU A 88 -26.12 16.18 -18.14
N CYS A 89 -27.03 15.29 -17.70
CA CYS A 89 -26.89 14.54 -16.45
C CYS A 89 -25.69 13.60 -16.53
N ILE A 90 -25.56 12.83 -17.61
CA ILE A 90 -24.40 11.96 -17.83
C ILE A 90 -23.13 12.77 -18.06
N ALA A 91 -23.22 13.86 -18.85
CA ALA A 91 -22.08 14.75 -19.09
C ALA A 91 -21.56 15.45 -17.81
N SER A 92 -22.37 15.55 -16.75
CA SER A 92 -21.94 16.09 -15.45
C SER A 92 -20.88 15.24 -14.74
N GLY A 93 -20.69 13.98 -15.16
CA GLY A 93 -19.76 13.04 -14.54
C GLY A 93 -20.20 12.50 -13.17
N LYS A 94 -21.40 12.84 -12.71
CA LYS A 94 -21.95 12.42 -11.41
C LYS A 94 -22.65 11.07 -11.45
N VAL A 95 -22.85 10.49 -12.63
CA VAL A 95 -23.56 9.21 -12.79
C VAL A 95 -22.57 8.08 -13.02
N LEU A 96 -22.70 7.02 -12.24
CA LEU A 96 -22.01 5.74 -12.44
C LEU A 96 -22.96 4.78 -13.14
N GLY A 97 -22.48 4.10 -14.18
CA GLY A 97 -23.23 3.00 -14.76
C GLY A 97 -23.08 1.73 -13.93
N VAL A 98 -24.15 0.96 -13.81
CA VAL A 98 -24.18 -0.36 -13.17
C VAL A 98 -24.64 -1.36 -14.20
N THR A 99 -23.92 -2.47 -14.36
CA THR A 99 -24.36 -3.53 -15.27
C THR A 99 -25.57 -4.27 -14.69
N SER A 100 -26.29 -5.00 -15.54
CA SER A 100 -27.40 -5.85 -15.08
C SER A 100 -26.94 -6.91 -14.07
N THR A 101 -27.69 -7.07 -12.98
CA THR A 101 -27.39 -8.02 -11.87
C THR A 101 -27.70 -9.47 -12.23
N TRP A 102 -28.52 -9.71 -13.25
CA TRP A 102 -28.85 -11.05 -13.75
C TRP A 102 -27.79 -11.60 -14.72
N ILE A 103 -26.74 -10.85 -15.03
CA ILE A 103 -25.59 -11.32 -15.84
C ILE A 103 -24.84 -12.41 -15.06
N GLU A 104 -24.58 -13.56 -15.70
CA GLU A 104 -23.84 -14.68 -15.12
C GLU A 104 -22.75 -15.14 -16.11
N LEU A 105 -21.63 -14.40 -16.13
CA LEU A 105 -20.51 -14.63 -17.06
C LEU A 105 -19.82 -15.98 -16.84
N ASP A 106 -19.89 -16.49 -15.63
CA ASP A 106 -19.31 -17.74 -15.15
C ASP A 106 -20.32 -18.90 -15.09
N SER A 107 -21.55 -18.71 -15.59
CA SER A 107 -22.55 -19.78 -15.64
C SER A 107 -22.04 -21.03 -16.36
N LEU A 108 -22.36 -22.20 -15.81
CA LEU A 108 -22.10 -23.48 -16.48
C LEU A 108 -23.12 -23.79 -17.58
N ASP A 109 -24.26 -23.08 -17.62
CA ASP A 109 -25.19 -23.15 -18.75
C ASP A 109 -24.62 -22.31 -19.91
N SER A 110 -24.24 -23.00 -20.98
CA SER A 110 -23.69 -22.38 -22.20
C SER A 110 -24.59 -21.31 -22.83
N LEU A 111 -25.92 -21.44 -22.72
CA LEU A 111 -26.86 -20.44 -23.24
C LEU A 111 -26.82 -19.18 -22.38
N VAL A 112 -26.88 -19.33 -21.06
CA VAL A 112 -26.81 -18.22 -20.10
C VAL A 112 -25.48 -17.50 -20.24
N ALA A 113 -24.35 -18.22 -20.18
CA ALA A 113 -23.03 -17.63 -20.33
C ALA A 113 -22.83 -16.93 -21.69
N SER A 114 -23.41 -17.49 -22.77
CA SER A 114 -23.40 -16.86 -24.10
C SER A 114 -24.23 -15.57 -24.14
N ALA A 115 -25.42 -15.57 -23.53
CA ALA A 115 -26.28 -14.41 -23.46
C ALA A 115 -25.67 -13.30 -22.58
N SER A 116 -25.26 -13.64 -21.35
CA SER A 116 -24.66 -12.71 -20.38
C SER A 116 -23.44 -11.98 -20.92
N ARG A 117 -22.59 -12.66 -21.70
CA ARG A 117 -21.44 -12.01 -22.35
C ARG A 117 -21.87 -11.02 -23.44
N GLN A 118 -22.86 -11.35 -24.27
CA GLN A 118 -23.38 -10.41 -25.28
C GLN A 118 -24.06 -9.20 -24.62
N VAL A 119 -24.83 -9.44 -23.57
CA VAL A 119 -25.48 -8.39 -22.77
C VAL A 119 -24.44 -7.45 -22.17
N LEU A 120 -23.40 -7.98 -21.51
CA LEU A 120 -22.30 -7.17 -20.98
C LEU A 120 -21.63 -6.35 -22.08
N HIS A 121 -21.40 -6.93 -23.26
CA HIS A 121 -20.82 -6.21 -24.39
C HIS A 121 -21.71 -5.05 -24.87
N HIS A 122 -23.02 -5.27 -24.96
CA HIS A 122 -23.97 -4.22 -25.31
C HIS A 122 -23.99 -3.10 -24.26
N GLU A 123 -24.01 -3.45 -22.97
CA GLU A 123 -24.01 -2.48 -21.88
C GLU A 123 -22.71 -1.65 -21.84
N ILE A 124 -21.54 -2.28 -22.04
CA ILE A 124 -20.25 -1.56 -22.11
C ILE A 124 -20.23 -0.60 -23.31
N ALA A 125 -20.63 -1.09 -24.49
CA ALA A 125 -20.62 -0.28 -25.70
C ALA A 125 -21.56 0.92 -25.56
N TYR A 126 -22.77 0.70 -25.02
CA TYR A 126 -23.76 1.75 -24.85
C TYR A 126 -23.40 2.74 -23.73
N ALA A 127 -22.85 2.27 -22.61
CA ALA A 127 -22.31 3.14 -21.57
C ALA A 127 -21.21 4.07 -22.11
N GLY A 128 -20.32 3.52 -22.94
CA GLY A 128 -19.29 4.29 -23.63
C GLY A 128 -19.86 5.32 -24.60
N PHE A 129 -20.92 4.97 -25.34
CA PHE A 129 -21.65 5.89 -26.21
C PHE A 129 -22.29 7.04 -25.42
N CYS A 130 -22.89 6.77 -24.27
CA CYS A 130 -23.47 7.79 -23.39
C CYS A 130 -22.41 8.71 -22.75
N GLY A 131 -21.13 8.36 -22.80
CA GLY A 131 -20.05 9.15 -22.20
C GLY A 131 -19.85 8.91 -20.71
N LEU A 132 -20.32 7.78 -20.18
CA LEU A 132 -20.02 7.39 -18.79
C LEU A 132 -18.50 7.18 -18.63
N GLY A 133 -17.96 7.59 -17.48
CA GLY A 133 -16.55 7.34 -17.13
C GLY A 133 -16.31 6.02 -16.40
N THR A 134 -17.34 5.52 -15.70
CA THR A 134 -17.24 4.38 -14.77
C THR A 134 -18.39 3.40 -14.94
N LEU A 135 -18.06 2.11 -14.90
CA LEU A 135 -18.98 0.99 -14.77
C LEU A 135 -18.71 0.18 -13.49
N LEU A 136 -19.76 -0.03 -12.69
CA LEU A 136 -19.79 -1.02 -11.62
C LEU A 136 -20.30 -2.34 -12.20
N ILE A 137 -19.53 -3.41 -12.01
CA ILE A 137 -19.84 -4.76 -12.52
C ILE A 137 -19.93 -5.70 -11.34
N GLU A 138 -21.01 -6.47 -11.22
CA GLU A 138 -21.12 -7.51 -10.19
C GLU A 138 -20.02 -8.56 -10.34
N GLY A 139 -19.45 -9.00 -9.21
CA GLY A 139 -18.51 -10.11 -9.16
C GLY A 139 -19.12 -11.43 -9.65
N PRO A 140 -18.29 -12.46 -9.88
CA PRO A 140 -18.76 -13.78 -10.30
C PRO A 140 -19.68 -14.42 -9.25
N LYS A 141 -20.75 -15.09 -9.71
CA LYS A 141 -21.75 -15.73 -8.83
C LYS A 141 -21.38 -17.17 -8.44
N THR A 142 -20.56 -17.81 -9.25
CA THR A 142 -20.08 -19.20 -9.17
C THR A 142 -18.57 -19.27 -9.40
N ALA A 143 -17.84 -18.32 -8.81
CA ALA A 143 -16.40 -18.15 -8.95
C ALA A 143 -15.65 -19.48 -8.75
N GLU A 144 -16.10 -20.27 -7.79
CA GLU A 144 -15.55 -21.56 -7.42
C GLU A 144 -15.61 -22.61 -8.53
N LYS A 145 -16.55 -22.49 -9.47
CA LYS A 145 -16.71 -23.41 -10.59
C LYS A 145 -16.01 -22.90 -11.84
N ASN A 146 -16.08 -21.60 -12.12
CA ASN A 146 -15.68 -21.07 -13.43
C ASN A 146 -15.22 -19.60 -13.42
N THR A 147 -14.38 -19.20 -12.45
CA THR A 147 -13.75 -17.86 -12.43
C THR A 147 -13.06 -17.50 -13.76
N GLY A 148 -12.51 -18.49 -14.48
CA GLY A 148 -11.84 -18.27 -15.77
C GLY A 148 -12.75 -17.63 -16.83
N ALA A 149 -14.02 -18.06 -16.93
CA ALA A 149 -14.97 -17.47 -17.87
C ALA A 149 -15.30 -16.02 -17.55
N TYR A 150 -15.45 -15.70 -16.25
CA TYR A 150 -15.62 -14.31 -15.79
C TYR A 150 -14.41 -13.46 -16.15
N CYS A 151 -13.19 -13.94 -15.85
CA CYS A 151 -11.94 -13.25 -16.19
C CYS A 151 -11.84 -12.96 -17.68
N GLN A 152 -12.15 -13.95 -18.53
CA GLN A 152 -12.15 -13.78 -19.98
C GLN A 152 -13.14 -12.69 -20.42
N ALA A 153 -14.36 -12.68 -19.87
CA ALA A 153 -15.37 -11.70 -20.21
C ALA A 153 -14.96 -10.27 -19.80
N ILE A 154 -14.33 -10.09 -18.63
CA ILE A 154 -13.80 -8.78 -18.21
C ILE A 154 -12.67 -8.30 -19.13
N VAL A 155 -11.73 -9.18 -19.50
CA VAL A 155 -10.64 -8.84 -20.43
C VAL A 155 -11.18 -8.45 -21.81
N GLN A 156 -12.16 -9.18 -22.32
CA GLN A 156 -12.85 -8.83 -23.58
C GLN A 156 -13.59 -7.50 -23.45
N GLY A 157 -14.30 -7.28 -22.34
CA GLY A 157 -15.02 -6.05 -22.06
C GLY A 157 -14.11 -4.82 -22.04
N LEU A 158 -12.93 -4.93 -21.40
CA LEU A 158 -11.91 -3.86 -21.40
C LEU A 158 -11.46 -3.48 -22.82
N ALA A 159 -11.53 -4.38 -23.80
CA ALA A 159 -11.16 -4.09 -25.18
C ALA A 159 -12.27 -3.40 -25.99
N ILE A 160 -13.53 -3.43 -25.52
CA ILE A 160 -14.68 -2.82 -26.22
C ILE A 160 -14.63 -1.29 -26.15
N ASN A 161 -14.20 -0.75 -25.00
CA ASN A 161 -14.09 0.69 -24.79
C ASN A 161 -12.73 1.06 -24.17
N ALA A 162 -12.07 2.07 -24.75
CA ALA A 162 -10.72 2.48 -24.37
C ALA A 162 -10.65 3.34 -23.10
N TYR A 163 -11.75 3.96 -22.68
CA TYR A 163 -11.77 5.00 -21.64
C TYR A 163 -12.55 4.62 -20.38
N LEU A 164 -13.53 3.71 -20.49
CA LEU A 164 -14.31 3.27 -19.34
C LEU A 164 -13.43 2.58 -18.29
N HIS A 165 -13.63 3.00 -17.03
CA HIS A 165 -13.08 2.34 -15.84
C HIS A 165 -14.07 1.32 -15.31
N PHE A 166 -13.61 0.09 -15.09
CA PHE A 166 -14.40 -1.03 -14.60
C PHE A 166 -14.09 -1.23 -13.11
N HIS A 167 -15.13 -1.28 -12.29
CA HIS A 167 -15.00 -1.58 -10.87
C HIS A 167 -15.79 -2.81 -10.52
N ILE A 168 -15.08 -3.88 -10.15
CA ILE A 168 -15.71 -5.14 -9.79
C ILE A 168 -16.24 -5.02 -8.36
N MET A 169 -17.53 -5.28 -8.19
CA MET A 169 -18.18 -5.31 -6.89
C MET A 169 -17.93 -6.65 -6.23
N LEU A 170 -17.22 -6.65 -5.12
CA LEU A 170 -16.95 -7.86 -4.34
C LEU A 170 -17.20 -7.61 -2.85
N PRO A 171 -17.74 -8.60 -2.12
CA PRO A 171 -17.84 -8.54 -0.68
C PRO A 171 -16.44 -8.55 -0.05
N ALA A 172 -16.28 -7.79 1.04
CA ALA A 172 -15.05 -7.83 1.83
C ALA A 172 -14.80 -9.20 2.52
N TYR A 173 -15.79 -10.09 2.51
CA TYR A 173 -15.79 -11.44 3.07
C TYR A 173 -15.92 -12.54 2.02
N GLY A 174 -15.43 -13.74 2.36
CA GLY A 174 -15.71 -14.98 1.62
C GLY A 174 -17.17 -15.44 1.75
N PRO A 175 -17.75 -16.09 0.72
CA PRO A 175 -19.16 -16.51 0.67
C PRO A 175 -19.60 -17.46 1.79
N SER A 176 -18.70 -18.31 2.29
CA SER A 176 -18.99 -19.35 3.31
C SER A 176 -19.21 -18.80 4.74
N LEU A 177 -19.03 -17.50 4.94
CA LEU A 177 -19.23 -16.81 6.23
C LEU A 177 -20.28 -15.70 6.15
N ALA A 178 -20.98 -15.58 5.01
CA ALA A 178 -22.15 -14.71 4.92
C ALA A 178 -23.20 -15.19 5.93
N PRO A 179 -23.91 -14.29 6.64
CA PRO A 179 -25.09 -14.69 7.39
C PRO A 179 -26.02 -15.44 6.43
N ILE A 180 -26.32 -16.70 6.74
CA ILE A 180 -27.37 -17.43 6.04
C ILE A 180 -28.65 -16.60 6.25
N ASP A 181 -29.23 -16.09 5.16
CA ASP A 181 -30.55 -15.50 5.18
C ASP A 181 -31.52 -16.58 5.68
N GLN A 182 -31.96 -16.50 6.94
CA GLN A 182 -32.93 -17.41 7.54
C GLN A 182 -34.32 -17.34 6.88
N ASP A 183 -34.49 -16.47 5.87
CA ASP A 183 -35.75 -16.24 5.16
C ASP A 183 -35.95 -17.16 3.94
N SER A 184 -35.06 -18.12 3.71
CA SER A 184 -35.32 -19.21 2.76
C SER A 184 -36.21 -20.26 3.43
N GLU A 185 -37.53 -20.06 3.45
CA GLU A 185 -38.53 -21.02 3.94
C GLU A 185 -38.61 -22.29 3.05
N GLY A 186 -37.51 -23.04 2.94
CA GLY A 186 -37.42 -24.21 2.07
C GLY A 186 -36.31 -25.21 2.40
N GLU A 187 -35.63 -25.13 3.55
CA GLU A 187 -34.62 -26.13 3.90
C GLU A 187 -35.24 -27.31 4.68
N THR A 188 -35.26 -28.47 4.03
CA THR A 188 -35.50 -29.77 4.66
C THR A 188 -34.48 -30.03 5.76
N GLN A 189 -34.95 -30.57 6.90
CA GLN A 189 -34.17 -30.84 8.12
C GLN A 189 -32.89 -31.71 7.94
N ASP A 190 -32.66 -32.27 6.75
CA ASP A 190 -31.46 -33.06 6.43
C ASP A 190 -30.19 -32.21 6.19
N ALA A 191 -30.31 -30.90 5.89
CA ALA A 191 -29.16 -30.03 5.65
C ALA A 191 -28.41 -29.61 6.94
N ALA A 192 -29.09 -29.65 8.10
CA ALA A 192 -28.52 -29.22 9.38
C ALA A 192 -27.45 -30.16 9.95
N ASN A 193 -27.32 -31.38 9.41
CA ASN A 193 -26.37 -32.40 9.87
C ASN A 193 -25.19 -32.67 8.92
N ALA A 194 -25.10 -31.97 7.79
CA ALA A 194 -23.89 -32.00 6.97
C ALA A 194 -22.89 -31.01 7.57
N THR A 195 -21.81 -31.48 8.22
CA THR A 195 -20.64 -30.63 8.46
C THR A 195 -20.23 -30.06 7.10
N PRO A 196 -20.27 -28.73 6.88
CA PRO A 196 -19.89 -28.19 5.59
C PRO A 196 -18.42 -28.58 5.36
N GLU A 197 -18.12 -29.23 4.23
CA GLU A 197 -16.75 -29.17 3.71
C GLU A 197 -16.47 -27.67 3.48
N VAL A 198 -15.78 -27.03 4.41
CA VAL A 198 -15.44 -25.61 4.32
C VAL A 198 -14.32 -25.48 3.29
N LEU A 199 -14.68 -25.60 2.01
CA LEU A 199 -13.78 -25.42 0.86
C LEU A 199 -13.35 -23.95 0.71
N TYR A 200 -14.05 -23.03 1.38
CA TYR A 200 -13.92 -21.57 1.25
C TYR A 200 -13.68 -20.91 2.60
N ASP A 201 -12.77 -19.95 2.64
CA ASP A 201 -12.47 -19.16 3.82
C ASP A 201 -12.58 -17.64 3.53
N GLU A 202 -12.13 -16.82 4.48
CA GLU A 202 -12.20 -15.36 4.41
C GLU A 202 -11.42 -14.69 3.28
N PHE A 203 -10.47 -15.37 2.64
CA PHE A 203 -9.70 -14.85 1.51
C PHE A 203 -10.28 -15.27 0.14
N THR A 204 -11.31 -16.12 0.09
CA THR A 204 -11.92 -16.59 -1.17
C THR A 204 -12.29 -15.44 -2.13
N SER A 205 -12.89 -14.38 -1.60
CA SER A 205 -13.25 -13.19 -2.41
C SER A 205 -12.01 -12.42 -2.88
N TRP A 206 -10.95 -12.41 -2.08
CA TRP A 206 -9.67 -11.84 -2.49
C TRP A 206 -8.96 -12.70 -3.55
N ASP A 207 -9.02 -14.03 -3.46
CA ASP A 207 -8.47 -14.94 -4.47
C ASP A 207 -9.16 -14.73 -5.82
N THR A 208 -10.49 -14.56 -5.79
CA THR A 208 -11.31 -14.21 -6.96
C THR A 208 -10.84 -12.90 -7.57
N TRP A 209 -10.68 -11.85 -6.76
CA TRP A 209 -10.13 -10.57 -7.22
C TRP A 209 -8.73 -10.72 -7.81
N ASN A 210 -7.84 -11.44 -7.12
CA ASN A 210 -6.47 -11.69 -7.55
C ASN A 210 -6.44 -12.37 -8.92
N ALA A 211 -7.30 -13.35 -9.18
CA ALA A 211 -7.45 -13.99 -10.48
C ALA A 211 -7.90 -12.98 -11.56
N ILE A 212 -8.91 -12.16 -11.28
CA ILE A 212 -9.45 -11.16 -12.21
C ILE A 212 -8.38 -10.12 -12.58
N ARG A 213 -7.71 -9.50 -11.59
CA ARG A 213 -6.69 -8.48 -11.85
C ARG A 213 -5.45 -9.06 -12.55
N THR A 214 -5.09 -10.31 -12.25
CA THR A 214 -3.98 -11.00 -12.90
C THR A 214 -4.30 -11.30 -14.37
N ALA A 215 -5.49 -11.82 -14.66
CA ALA A 215 -5.94 -12.07 -16.03
C ALA A 215 -6.00 -10.77 -16.87
N ALA A 216 -6.39 -9.66 -16.24
CA ALA A 216 -6.39 -8.33 -16.84
C ALA A 216 -5.01 -7.63 -16.84
N ARG A 217 -3.93 -8.33 -16.47
CA ARG A 217 -2.55 -7.81 -16.41
C ARG A 217 -2.44 -6.48 -15.66
N TYR A 218 -3.12 -6.38 -14.51
CA TYR A 218 -3.12 -5.21 -13.65
C TYR A 218 -3.50 -3.91 -14.39
N SER A 219 -4.45 -3.99 -15.33
CA SER A 219 -4.94 -2.84 -16.08
C SER A 219 -5.30 -1.66 -15.17
N PRO A 220 -4.82 -0.44 -15.44
CA PRO A 220 -5.13 0.74 -14.62
C PRO A 220 -6.60 1.17 -14.71
N ARG A 221 -7.34 0.64 -15.70
CA ARG A 221 -8.79 0.85 -15.85
C ARG A 221 -9.62 -0.13 -15.03
N LEU A 222 -9.00 -1.11 -14.38
CA LEU A 222 -9.68 -2.09 -13.55
C LEU A 222 -9.43 -1.79 -12.07
N GLY A 223 -10.49 -1.53 -11.31
CA GLY A 223 -10.43 -1.31 -9.87
C GLY A 223 -11.45 -2.14 -9.11
N LEU A 224 -11.52 -1.92 -7.80
CA LEU A 224 -12.42 -2.62 -6.90
C LEU A 224 -13.49 -1.67 -6.33
N ALA A 225 -14.72 -2.17 -6.25
CA ALA A 225 -15.80 -1.60 -5.45
C ALA A 225 -16.08 -2.56 -4.28
N LEU A 226 -15.47 -2.30 -3.13
CA LEU A 226 -15.54 -3.21 -1.99
C LEU A 226 -16.85 -3.01 -1.23
N GLN A 227 -17.64 -4.08 -1.10
CA GLN A 227 -18.91 -4.04 -0.37
C GLN A 227 -18.68 -4.31 1.12
N ILE A 228 -19.15 -3.37 1.94
CA ILE A 228 -19.10 -3.40 3.40
C ILE A 228 -20.50 -3.74 3.91
N GLN A 229 -20.60 -4.89 4.56
CA GLN A 229 -21.83 -5.44 5.14
C GLN A 229 -21.77 -5.39 6.67
N TYR A 230 -22.81 -5.88 7.36
CA TYR A 230 -22.86 -5.92 8.83
C TYR A 230 -21.69 -6.68 9.49
N SER A 231 -21.20 -7.74 8.87
CA SER A 231 -20.02 -8.45 9.34
C SER A 231 -18.76 -7.68 8.92
N ILE A 232 -17.69 -7.64 9.72
CA ILE A 232 -16.39 -7.00 9.36
C ILE A 232 -15.20 -7.96 9.39
N PRO A 233 -14.45 -8.12 8.27
CA PRO A 233 -13.39 -9.13 8.19
C PRO A 233 -12.35 -8.94 9.27
N LYS A 234 -11.61 -10.01 9.56
CA LYS A 234 -10.49 -9.91 10.49
C LYS A 234 -9.47 -8.90 9.98
N ALA A 235 -8.71 -8.32 10.90
CA ALA A 235 -7.80 -7.22 10.60
C ALA A 235 -6.81 -7.54 9.47
N TYR A 236 -6.31 -8.77 9.39
CA TYR A 236 -5.39 -9.19 8.30
C TYR A 236 -6.07 -9.25 6.93
N THR A 237 -7.34 -9.63 6.86
CA THR A 237 -8.12 -9.64 5.61
C THR A 237 -8.40 -8.22 5.15
N LEU A 238 -8.69 -7.31 6.09
CA LEU A 238 -8.82 -5.88 5.79
C LEU A 238 -7.50 -5.25 5.33
N LYS A 239 -6.36 -5.63 5.93
CA LYS A 239 -5.02 -5.21 5.48
C LYS A 239 -4.73 -5.71 4.06
N ARG A 240 -5.11 -6.96 3.76
CA ARG A 240 -4.99 -7.52 2.42
C ARG A 240 -5.76 -6.72 1.38
N TRP A 241 -7.02 -6.40 1.65
CA TRP A 241 -7.81 -5.51 0.81
C TRP A 241 -7.20 -4.10 0.76
N PHE A 242 -6.63 -3.59 1.84
CA PHE A 242 -5.92 -2.31 1.84
C PHE A 242 -4.68 -2.29 0.94
N ALA A 243 -4.15 -3.42 0.46
CA ALA A 243 -3.13 -3.41 -0.59
C ALA A 243 -3.70 -3.22 -2.01
N GLU A 244 -5.00 -3.47 -2.21
CA GLU A 244 -5.65 -3.54 -3.53
C GLU A 244 -6.18 -2.16 -4.02
N PRO A 245 -6.41 -1.97 -5.34
CA PRO A 245 -6.88 -0.70 -5.92
C PRO A 245 -8.39 -0.48 -5.71
N ILE A 246 -8.79 -0.27 -4.44
CA ILE A 246 -10.15 0.12 -4.08
C ILE A 246 -10.40 1.56 -4.49
N ARG A 247 -11.45 1.75 -5.30
CA ARG A 247 -11.95 3.08 -5.64
C ARG A 247 -13.27 3.40 -4.95
N TYR A 248 -14.12 2.39 -4.74
CA TYR A 248 -15.42 2.56 -4.13
C TYR A 248 -15.55 1.71 -2.87
N LEU A 249 -16.12 2.28 -1.81
CA LEU A 249 -16.66 1.56 -0.66
C LEU A 249 -18.18 1.62 -0.73
N ILE A 250 -18.81 0.48 -0.98
CA ILE A 250 -20.26 0.34 -1.00
C ILE A 250 -20.70 -0.07 0.41
N ILE A 251 -21.34 0.84 1.13
CA ILE A 251 -21.81 0.60 2.49
C ILE A 251 -23.31 0.34 2.44
N ASP A 252 -23.70 -0.87 2.76
CA ASP A 252 -25.10 -1.24 2.80
C ASP A 252 -25.80 -0.70 4.06
N ALA A 253 -27.09 -0.36 3.96
CA ALA A 253 -27.89 0.07 5.10
C ALA A 253 -27.87 -0.96 6.26
N SER A 254 -27.74 -2.26 5.96
CA SER A 254 -27.61 -3.33 6.96
C SER A 254 -26.33 -3.24 7.81
N ALA A 255 -25.30 -2.50 7.36
CA ALA A 255 -24.07 -2.29 8.14
C ALA A 255 -24.28 -1.39 9.37
N TYR A 256 -25.40 -0.67 9.43
CA TYR A 256 -25.74 0.28 10.47
C TYR A 256 -26.60 -0.34 11.58
N LEU A 257 -26.52 0.25 12.77
CA LEU A 257 -27.40 0.02 13.90
C LEU A 257 -28.16 1.29 14.23
N LEU A 258 -29.36 1.19 14.80
CA LEU A 258 -30.04 2.35 15.36
C LEU A 258 -29.55 2.64 16.77
N ASN A 259 -29.18 3.91 17.03
CA ASN A 259 -28.90 4.36 18.38
C ASN A 259 -30.19 4.54 19.21
N THR A 260 -30.05 4.90 20.49
CA THR A 260 -31.18 5.12 21.40
C THR A 260 -32.16 6.22 20.97
N LYS A 261 -31.75 7.11 20.05
CA LYS A 261 -32.56 8.18 19.47
C LYS A 261 -33.19 7.79 18.12
N GLY A 262 -32.96 6.57 17.64
CA GLY A 262 -33.49 6.05 16.38
C GLY A 262 -32.70 6.43 15.12
N PHE A 263 -31.51 7.02 15.24
CA PHE A 263 -30.66 7.39 14.10
C PHE A 263 -29.67 6.27 13.74
N PRO A 264 -29.32 6.08 12.44
CA PRO A 264 -28.35 5.09 12.00
C PRO A 264 -26.93 5.47 12.42
N VAL A 265 -26.20 4.52 12.98
CA VAL A 265 -24.80 4.64 13.41
C VAL A 265 -24.01 3.38 13.09
N LEU A 266 -22.70 3.52 12.85
CA LEU A 266 -21.79 2.40 12.63
C LEU A 266 -21.14 1.97 13.94
N THR A 267 -20.91 0.66 14.10
CA THR A 267 -20.13 0.10 15.23
C THR A 267 -18.67 0.60 15.22
N LYS A 268 -17.95 0.47 16.35
CA LYS A 268 -16.55 0.90 16.42
C LYS A 268 -15.62 0.21 15.40
N PRO A 269 -15.74 -1.11 15.15
CA PRO A 269 -14.98 -1.76 14.08
C PRO A 269 -15.23 -1.17 12.69
N HIS A 270 -16.48 -0.80 12.37
CA HIS A 270 -16.83 -0.13 11.11
C HIS A 270 -16.21 1.27 11.03
N GLN A 271 -16.29 2.06 12.11
CA GLN A 271 -15.65 3.37 12.17
C GLN A 271 -14.13 3.28 11.94
N ASN A 272 -13.47 2.29 12.54
CA ASN A 272 -12.04 2.06 12.34
C ASN A 272 -11.72 1.66 10.89
N LEU A 273 -12.58 0.87 10.24
CA LEU A 273 -12.44 0.55 8.81
C LEU A 273 -12.54 1.82 7.95
N ILE A 274 -13.57 2.65 8.17
CA ILE A 274 -13.74 3.91 7.44
C ILE A 274 -12.53 4.82 7.66
N GLN A 275 -12.05 4.95 8.89
CA GLN A 275 -10.86 5.74 9.20
C GLN A 275 -9.61 5.20 8.47
N MET A 276 -9.41 3.89 8.47
CA MET A 276 -8.27 3.27 7.79
C MET A 276 -8.32 3.52 6.28
N TYR A 277 -9.48 3.32 5.66
CA TYR A 277 -9.65 3.45 4.21
C TYR A 277 -9.76 4.91 3.75
N ALA A 278 -10.13 5.86 4.61
CA ALA A 278 -10.14 7.28 4.26
C ALA A 278 -8.78 7.78 3.77
N ARG A 279 -7.67 7.15 4.21
CA ARG A 279 -6.30 7.42 3.72
C ARG A 279 -6.12 7.14 2.23
N LYS A 280 -6.98 6.31 1.62
CA LYS A 280 -7.01 6.06 0.17
C LYS A 280 -7.91 7.01 -0.61
N ALA A 281 -8.63 7.89 0.08
CA ALA A 281 -9.67 8.76 -0.50
C ALA A 281 -10.63 8.02 -1.45
N PRO A 282 -11.27 6.90 -1.04
CA PRO A 282 -12.25 6.22 -1.86
C PRO A 282 -13.52 7.08 -2.00
N TYR A 283 -14.31 6.78 -3.02
CA TYR A 283 -15.69 7.24 -3.11
C TYR A 283 -16.60 6.32 -2.30
N TYR A 284 -17.57 6.90 -1.59
CA TYR A 284 -18.51 6.14 -0.78
C TYR A 284 -19.84 6.03 -1.51
N LEU A 285 -20.42 4.83 -1.52
CA LEU A 285 -21.73 4.56 -2.09
C LEU A 285 -22.63 3.96 -1.01
N LEU A 286 -23.74 4.62 -0.71
CA LEU A 286 -24.73 4.10 0.23
C LEU A 286 -25.75 3.25 -0.52
N SER A 287 -25.87 1.98 -0.14
CA SER A 287 -26.79 1.01 -0.75
C SER A 287 -27.99 0.73 0.16
N ASN A 288 -29.16 0.50 -0.44
CA ASN A 288 -30.40 0.10 0.24
C ASN A 288 -30.93 1.09 1.30
N VAL A 289 -30.46 2.33 1.30
CA VAL A 289 -30.90 3.37 2.27
C VAL A 289 -32.34 3.85 2.08
N ARG A 290 -32.95 3.55 0.92
CA ARG A 290 -34.39 3.76 0.64
C ARG A 290 -35.27 2.54 0.94
N ASN A 291 -34.67 1.37 1.22
CA ASN A 291 -35.37 0.12 1.49
C ASN A 291 -35.32 -0.24 2.99
N THR A 292 -35.92 0.62 3.82
CA THR A 292 -35.91 0.54 5.28
C THR A 292 -37.34 0.43 5.83
N GLU A 293 -37.47 0.15 7.13
CA GLU A 293 -38.78 0.17 7.84
C GLU A 293 -39.26 1.59 8.16
N TYR A 294 -38.57 2.63 7.67
CA TYR A 294 -38.95 4.02 7.91
C TYR A 294 -40.20 4.41 7.09
N GLU A 295 -41.25 4.84 7.78
CA GLU A 295 -42.43 5.43 7.15
C GLU A 295 -42.42 6.97 7.34
N PRO A 296 -42.42 7.78 6.26
CA PRO A 296 -42.47 9.24 6.37
C PRO A 296 -43.82 9.70 6.93
N GLU A 297 -43.81 10.61 7.92
CA GLU A 297 -45.02 11.08 8.62
C GLU A 297 -46.03 11.79 7.70
N ASP A 298 -45.61 12.28 6.52
CA ASP A 298 -46.43 13.07 5.58
C ASP A 298 -46.76 12.36 4.25
N SER A 299 -46.53 11.04 4.13
CA SER A 299 -46.51 10.34 2.82
C SER A 299 -47.85 9.89 2.23
N VAL A 300 -48.99 10.18 2.86
CA VAL A 300 -50.30 9.88 2.26
C VAL A 300 -50.88 11.14 1.66
N ASP A 301 -50.49 11.44 0.41
CA ASP A 301 -51.27 12.37 -0.41
C ASP A 301 -52.61 11.68 -0.73
N THR A 302 -53.61 11.93 0.13
CA THR A 302 -54.93 11.29 0.02
C THR A 302 -55.71 11.74 -1.21
N GLU A 303 -55.28 12.82 -1.87
CA GLU A 303 -55.88 13.31 -3.12
C GLU A 303 -55.33 12.60 -4.38
N PHE A 304 -54.09 12.11 -4.38
CA PHE A 304 -53.46 11.46 -5.54
C PHE A 304 -52.57 10.26 -5.17
N PRO A 305 -53.14 9.06 -5.00
CA PRO A 305 -52.34 7.86 -4.79
C PRO A 305 -51.48 7.54 -6.03
N PRO A 306 -50.23 7.06 -5.86
CA PRO A 306 -49.37 6.69 -6.98
C PRO A 306 -50.00 5.56 -7.81
N LEU A 307 -49.91 5.68 -9.15
CA LEU A 307 -50.50 4.73 -10.12
C LEU A 307 -49.98 3.30 -9.99
N VAL A 308 -48.78 3.13 -9.43
CA VAL A 308 -48.19 1.84 -9.06
C VAL A 308 -47.72 1.95 -7.62
N PRO A 309 -48.24 1.15 -6.67
CA PRO A 309 -47.70 1.12 -5.32
C PRO A 309 -46.23 0.66 -5.38
N PRO A 310 -45.30 1.30 -4.64
CA PRO A 310 -43.92 0.86 -4.61
C PRO A 310 -43.87 -0.61 -4.16
N VAL A 311 -43.10 -1.41 -4.88
CA VAL A 311 -42.86 -2.82 -4.51
C VAL A 311 -42.29 -2.81 -3.10
N LYS A 312 -43.05 -3.31 -2.13
CA LYS A 312 -42.57 -3.49 -0.75
C LYS A 312 -41.56 -4.64 -0.75
N LEU A 313 -40.29 -4.30 -0.91
CA LEU A 313 -39.18 -5.21 -0.66
C LEU A 313 -39.09 -5.49 0.84
N ASN A 314 -38.55 -6.66 1.22
CA ASN A 314 -38.25 -6.93 2.63
C ASN A 314 -37.24 -5.87 3.13
N PRO A 315 -37.51 -5.19 4.25
CA PRO A 315 -36.64 -4.15 4.76
C PRO A 315 -35.24 -4.69 5.08
N ARG A 316 -34.19 -4.06 4.56
CA ARG A 316 -32.78 -4.41 4.82
C ARG A 316 -32.02 -3.29 5.54
N GLY A 317 -32.75 -2.42 6.24
CA GLY A 317 -32.23 -1.25 6.94
C GLY A 317 -31.49 -1.56 8.24
N ALA A 318 -31.06 -0.50 8.93
CA ALA A 318 -30.33 -0.61 10.19
C ALA A 318 -31.09 -1.45 11.24
N LYS A 319 -30.38 -2.37 11.90
CA LYS A 319 -30.97 -3.24 12.95
C LYS A 319 -31.25 -2.43 14.23
N GLN A 320 -32.41 -2.63 14.84
CA GLN A 320 -32.79 -1.99 16.09
C GLN A 320 -32.28 -2.79 17.29
N THR A 321 -31.48 -2.16 18.16
CA THR A 321 -30.96 -2.79 19.38
C THR A 321 -31.69 -2.23 20.61
N GLY A 322 -32.97 -2.58 20.80
CA GLY A 322 -33.74 -2.18 22.00
C GLY A 322 -35.24 -1.98 21.74
N ALA A 323 -36.03 -1.94 22.82
CA ALA A 323 -37.48 -1.76 22.76
C ALA A 323 -37.87 -0.28 22.59
N THR A 324 -38.44 0.04 21.42
CA THR A 324 -39.16 1.26 21.03
C THR A 324 -38.43 2.60 21.14
N ALA A 325 -37.88 3.04 19.99
CA ALA A 325 -37.71 4.45 19.64
C ALA A 325 -38.32 4.68 18.24
N LYS A 326 -38.86 5.89 17.98
CA LYS A 326 -39.26 6.34 16.64
C LYS A 326 -38.06 6.21 15.69
N ARG A 327 -38.22 5.46 14.59
CA ARG A 327 -37.19 5.30 13.55
C ARG A 327 -36.90 6.65 12.89
N ARG A 328 -35.62 6.93 12.67
CA ARG A 328 -35.11 8.17 12.02
C ARG A 328 -33.98 7.82 11.06
N ASP A 329 -34.14 6.72 10.35
CA ASP A 329 -33.22 6.20 9.35
C ASP A 329 -33.74 6.46 7.94
N ASP A 330 -34.11 7.71 7.67
CA ASP A 330 -34.30 8.21 6.32
C ASP A 330 -32.96 8.25 5.56
N PRO A 331 -32.95 8.26 4.22
CA PRO A 331 -31.72 8.24 3.42
C PRO A 331 -30.70 9.34 3.81
N GLU A 332 -31.17 10.55 4.11
CA GLU A 332 -30.33 11.69 4.47
C GLU A 332 -29.65 11.49 5.83
N SER A 333 -30.29 10.77 6.77
CA SER A 333 -29.70 10.42 8.06
C SER A 333 -28.46 9.52 7.94
N TYR A 334 -28.45 8.54 7.01
CA TYR A 334 -27.25 7.71 6.75
C TYR A 334 -26.10 8.54 6.19
N ARG A 335 -26.40 9.40 5.19
CA ARG A 335 -25.43 10.30 4.56
C ARG A 335 -24.81 11.27 5.55
N ARG A 336 -25.63 11.93 6.38
CA ARG A 336 -25.17 12.85 7.43
C ARG A 336 -24.26 12.17 8.44
N TYR A 337 -24.58 10.94 8.85
CA TYR A 337 -23.74 10.21 9.79
C TYR A 337 -22.37 9.87 9.18
N LEU A 338 -22.34 9.39 7.93
CA LEU A 338 -21.08 9.11 7.25
C LEU A 338 -20.25 10.40 7.05
N GLN A 339 -20.89 11.49 6.63
CA GLN A 339 -20.24 12.80 6.52
C GLN A 339 -19.66 13.28 7.86
N HIS A 340 -20.41 13.08 8.95
CA HIS A 340 -19.94 13.38 10.30
C HIS A 340 -18.68 12.58 10.65
N LEU A 341 -18.64 11.27 10.38
CA LEU A 341 -17.45 10.46 10.62
C LEU A 341 -16.23 10.96 9.83
N LEU A 342 -16.43 11.25 8.54
CA LEU A 342 -15.35 11.68 7.64
C LEU A 342 -14.81 13.08 7.98
N THR A 343 -15.67 13.99 8.45
CA THR A 343 -15.28 15.35 8.86
C THR A 343 -14.55 15.35 10.20
N ASN A 344 -14.78 14.34 11.04
CA ASN A 344 -14.17 14.21 12.38
C ASN A 344 -13.05 13.15 12.41
N LEU A 345 -12.43 12.85 11.27
CA LEU A 345 -11.24 12.00 11.24
C LEU A 345 -10.09 12.65 12.03
N PRO A 346 -9.26 11.85 12.73
CA PRO A 346 -8.09 12.39 13.41
C PRO A 346 -7.12 13.01 12.41
N PRO A 347 -6.32 14.00 12.83
CA PRO A 347 -5.31 14.60 11.97
C PRO A 347 -4.34 13.54 11.45
N ALA A 348 -3.93 13.69 10.19
CA ALA A 348 -2.96 12.80 9.59
C ALA A 348 -1.59 12.94 10.31
N PRO A 349 -0.81 11.85 10.43
CA PRO A 349 0.56 11.93 10.92
C PRO A 349 1.40 12.94 10.12
N PRO A 350 2.49 13.49 10.69
CA PRO A 350 3.35 14.45 10.00
C PRO A 350 3.88 13.94 8.65
N LEU A 351 4.27 12.67 8.58
CA LEU A 351 4.73 12.03 7.34
C LEU A 351 3.64 12.00 6.26
N ASP A 352 2.39 11.68 6.62
CA ASP A 352 1.25 11.66 5.69
C ASP A 352 0.94 13.05 5.14
N THR A 353 1.09 14.09 5.97
CA THR A 353 0.88 15.48 5.57
C THR A 353 2.01 15.98 4.67
N PHE A 354 3.26 15.70 5.04
CA PHE A 354 4.44 16.11 4.27
C PHE A 354 4.56 15.36 2.93
N GLY A 355 4.30 14.06 2.96
CA GLY A 355 4.34 13.17 1.80
C GLY A 355 3.05 13.15 0.97
N ALA A 356 2.11 14.07 1.18
CA ALA A 356 0.89 14.15 0.40
C ALA A 356 1.19 14.22 -1.11
N GLY A 357 0.66 13.26 -1.88
CA GLY A 357 0.94 13.10 -3.31
C GLY A 357 2.08 12.14 -3.65
N TYR A 358 2.86 11.70 -2.65
CA TYR A 358 3.95 10.72 -2.83
C TYR A 358 3.54 9.28 -2.48
N GLN A 359 2.29 9.05 -2.06
CA GLN A 359 1.79 7.72 -1.70
C GLN A 359 1.88 6.75 -2.88
N ASP A 360 2.71 5.71 -2.71
CA ASP A 360 3.06 4.71 -3.73
C ASP A 360 3.67 5.32 -5.02
N PHE A 361 4.18 6.55 -4.98
CA PHE A 361 4.84 7.19 -6.11
C PHE A 361 6.31 6.78 -6.19
N LEU A 362 6.70 6.13 -7.28
CA LEU A 362 8.06 5.62 -7.48
C LEU A 362 9.04 6.72 -7.90
N GLN A 363 10.05 6.95 -7.08
CA GLN A 363 11.14 7.90 -7.32
C GLN A 363 12.48 7.16 -7.45
N SER A 364 13.36 7.63 -8.33
CA SER A 364 14.74 7.13 -8.36
C SER A 364 15.48 7.57 -7.08
N PRO A 365 16.26 6.68 -6.43
CA PRO A 365 17.13 7.06 -5.33
C PRO A 365 18.12 8.14 -5.77
N LEU A 366 18.45 9.06 -4.85
CA LEU A 366 19.43 10.09 -5.10
C LEU A 366 20.84 9.49 -5.18
N GLN A 367 21.74 10.14 -5.92
CA GLN A 367 23.16 9.79 -5.97
C GLN A 367 24.03 11.02 -5.68
N PRO A 368 24.05 11.53 -4.42
CA PRO A 368 24.73 12.80 -4.11
C PRO A 368 26.26 12.77 -4.32
N LEU A 369 26.86 11.58 -4.38
CA LEU A 369 28.28 11.43 -4.72
C LEU A 369 28.55 11.71 -6.21
N ALA A 370 27.70 11.21 -7.10
CA ALA A 370 27.82 11.40 -8.54
C ALA A 370 27.29 12.77 -8.99
N ASP A 371 26.14 13.19 -8.42
CA ASP A 371 25.40 14.37 -8.85
C ASP A 371 25.49 15.51 -7.83
N ASN A 372 25.44 16.75 -8.31
CA ASN A 372 25.32 17.91 -7.44
C ASN A 372 23.83 18.19 -7.20
N LEU A 373 23.37 18.03 -5.96
CA LEU A 373 21.98 18.27 -5.60
C LEU A 373 21.58 19.74 -5.78
N GLU A 374 20.32 19.95 -6.12
CA GLU A 374 19.70 21.27 -6.23
C GLU A 374 19.31 21.83 -4.86
N SER A 375 19.18 23.16 -4.77
CA SER A 375 18.83 23.84 -3.51
C SER A 375 17.49 23.37 -2.93
N MET A 376 16.51 23.02 -3.77
CA MET A 376 15.20 22.55 -3.31
C MET A 376 15.31 21.21 -2.58
N THR A 377 16.19 20.32 -3.02
CA THR A 377 16.44 19.02 -2.40
C THR A 377 17.00 19.19 -0.97
N TYR A 378 17.98 20.08 -0.80
CA TYR A 378 18.48 20.42 0.55
C TYR A 378 17.40 21.01 1.45
N GLU A 379 16.51 21.87 0.90
CA GLU A 379 15.42 22.46 1.68
C GLU A 379 14.43 21.41 2.20
N VAL A 380 14.13 20.40 1.38
CA VAL A 380 13.31 19.26 1.81
C VAL A 380 13.98 18.51 2.96
N PHE A 381 15.28 18.23 2.87
CA PHE A 381 16.04 17.58 3.95
C PHE A 381 16.08 18.39 5.24
N GLU A 382 16.09 19.71 5.15
CA GLU A 382 16.18 20.63 6.29
C GLU A 382 14.88 20.80 7.05
N LYS A 383 13.75 20.37 6.46
CA LYS A 383 12.42 20.43 7.11
C LYS A 383 12.21 19.36 8.18
N ASP A 384 13.13 18.40 8.31
CA ASP A 384 13.05 17.35 9.33
C ASP A 384 13.76 17.75 10.63
N PRO A 385 13.04 18.15 11.70
CA PRO A 385 13.68 18.53 12.96
C PRO A 385 14.26 17.33 13.71
N VAL A 386 13.62 16.16 13.62
CA VAL A 386 13.95 14.96 14.39
C VAL A 386 15.36 14.49 14.04
N LYS A 387 15.66 14.43 12.74
CA LYS A 387 16.99 14.07 12.24
C LYS A 387 18.08 14.95 12.89
N TYR A 388 17.99 16.26 12.74
CA TYR A 388 19.05 17.16 13.20
C TYR A 388 19.13 17.28 14.72
N ASP A 389 18.03 17.10 15.44
CA ASP A 389 18.03 17.07 16.91
C ASP A 389 18.74 15.82 17.45
N GLN A 390 18.58 14.66 16.78
CA GLN A 390 19.32 13.45 17.12
C GLN A 390 20.82 13.59 16.83
N TYR A 391 21.20 14.21 15.71
CA TYR A 391 22.61 14.53 15.43
C TYR A 391 23.20 15.50 16.47
N GLU A 392 22.47 16.56 16.86
CA GLU A 392 22.92 17.49 17.93
C GLU A 392 23.14 16.75 19.25
N LYS A 393 22.22 15.85 19.62
CA LYS A 393 22.32 15.02 20.83
C LYS A 393 23.52 14.08 20.77
N ALA A 394 23.75 13.41 19.65
CA ALA A 394 24.87 12.50 19.45
C ALA A 394 26.22 13.23 19.57
N VAL A 395 26.38 14.37 18.89
CA VAL A 395 27.60 15.18 18.95
C VAL A 395 27.82 15.71 20.37
N LYS A 396 26.76 16.16 21.06
CA LYS A 396 26.86 16.63 22.44
C LYS A 396 27.42 15.56 23.38
N LEU A 397 26.85 14.34 23.34
CA LEU A 397 27.32 13.23 24.18
C LEU A 397 28.77 12.85 23.88
N ALA A 398 29.16 12.82 22.60
CA ALA A 398 30.54 12.56 22.21
C ALA A 398 31.51 13.63 22.77
N LEU A 399 31.14 14.91 22.74
CA LEU A 399 31.94 16.01 23.30
C LEU A 399 32.05 15.92 24.83
N GLU A 400 30.96 15.57 25.52
CA GLU A 400 30.95 15.37 26.98
C GLU A 400 31.86 14.22 27.39
N ASP A 401 31.83 13.10 26.65
CA ASP A 401 32.70 11.94 26.90
C ASP A 401 34.18 12.28 26.65
N MET A 402 34.50 13.00 25.57
CA MET A 402 35.87 13.45 25.31
C MET A 402 36.39 14.40 26.39
N LYS A 403 35.54 15.32 26.87
CA LYS A 403 35.87 16.20 27.99
C LYS A 403 36.13 15.41 29.27
N ALA A 404 35.31 14.41 29.56
CA ALA A 404 35.49 13.54 30.73
C ALA A 404 36.77 12.71 30.66
N GLN A 405 37.23 12.37 29.45
CA GLN A 405 38.53 11.72 29.20
C GLN A 405 39.73 12.68 29.27
N GLY A 406 39.50 14.00 29.44
CA GLY A 406 40.54 15.01 29.51
C GLY A 406 41.14 15.38 28.14
N ILE A 407 40.40 15.15 27.04
CA ILE A 407 40.82 15.54 25.69
C ILE A 407 40.58 17.04 25.51
N GLU A 408 41.62 17.77 25.13
CA GLU A 408 41.59 19.22 24.85
C GLU A 408 41.75 19.51 23.35
N ASN A 409 41.45 20.73 22.90
CA ASN A 409 41.57 21.18 21.50
C ASN A 409 40.81 20.27 20.50
N ILE A 410 39.57 19.93 20.86
CA ILE A 410 38.75 18.98 20.12
C ILE A 410 38.48 19.51 18.71
N CYS A 411 38.79 18.69 17.70
CA CYS A 411 38.61 19.00 16.28
C CYS A 411 37.41 18.22 15.75
N VAL A 412 36.40 18.95 15.26
CA VAL A 412 35.16 18.40 14.71
C VAL A 412 35.06 18.75 13.23
N ALA A 413 34.72 17.79 12.38
CA ALA A 413 34.45 18.06 10.97
C ALA A 413 33.11 17.49 10.54
N VAL A 414 32.36 18.27 9.75
CA VAL A 414 31.22 17.76 8.99
C VAL A 414 31.67 17.49 7.56
N VAL A 415 31.55 16.23 7.11
CA VAL A 415 31.87 15.82 5.73
C VAL A 415 30.59 15.56 4.94
N GLY A 416 30.46 16.24 3.78
CA GLY A 416 29.19 16.36 3.09
C GLY A 416 28.28 17.40 3.78
N ALA A 417 28.81 18.61 3.99
CA ALA A 417 28.15 19.63 4.81
C ALA A 417 26.85 20.20 4.21
N GLY A 418 26.60 20.02 2.90
CA GLY A 418 25.44 20.55 2.22
C GLY A 418 25.33 22.06 2.40
N ARG A 419 24.16 22.54 2.84
CA ARG A 419 23.93 23.95 3.19
C ARG A 419 24.30 24.30 4.65
N GLY A 420 24.84 23.36 5.41
CA GLY A 420 25.36 23.57 6.76
C GLY A 420 24.43 23.35 7.96
N PRO A 421 23.29 22.62 7.88
CA PRO A 421 22.48 22.39 9.08
C PRO A 421 23.26 21.61 10.15
N LEU A 422 24.00 20.55 9.78
CA LEU A 422 24.82 19.79 10.73
C LEU A 422 25.98 20.60 11.31
N VAL A 423 26.57 21.52 10.53
CA VAL A 423 27.61 22.44 11.04
C VAL A 423 27.03 23.29 12.17
N THR A 424 25.84 23.85 11.95
CA THR A 424 25.12 24.63 12.96
C THR A 424 24.78 23.79 14.20
N ARG A 425 24.36 22.53 14.01
CA ARG A 425 24.07 21.59 15.10
C ARG A 425 25.31 21.22 15.91
N CYS A 426 26.48 21.05 15.28
CA CYS A 426 27.74 20.78 15.97
C CYS A 426 28.17 21.97 16.85
N ILE A 427 28.06 23.20 16.34
CA ILE A 427 28.38 24.42 17.12
C ILE A 427 27.44 24.56 18.33
N ARG A 428 26.15 24.28 18.15
CA ARG A 428 25.16 24.28 19.24
C ARG A 428 25.45 23.18 20.26
N ALA A 429 25.76 21.97 19.82
CA ALA A 429 26.14 20.86 20.70
C ALA A 429 27.37 21.20 21.55
N ALA A 430 28.40 21.80 20.95
CA ALA A 430 29.61 22.25 21.64
C ALA A 430 29.32 23.34 22.68
N THR A 431 28.49 24.32 22.32
CA THR A 431 28.02 25.36 23.25
C THR A 431 27.27 24.73 24.44
N ASN A 432 26.37 23.79 24.17
CA ASN A 432 25.57 23.10 25.19
C ASN A 432 26.39 22.14 26.07
N ALA A 433 27.50 21.59 25.56
CA ALA A 433 28.45 20.79 26.33
C ALA A 433 29.48 21.65 27.10
N SER A 434 29.51 22.97 26.85
CA SER A 434 30.56 23.88 27.33
C SER A 434 31.96 23.33 26.98
N VAL A 435 32.15 23.04 25.69
CA VAL A 435 33.38 22.53 25.09
C VAL A 435 33.75 23.41 23.91
N ASP A 436 34.97 23.94 23.91
CA ASP A 436 35.51 24.66 22.75
C ASP A 436 35.98 23.66 21.69
N ILE A 437 35.61 23.93 20.43
CA ILE A 437 35.95 23.06 19.30
C ILE A 437 36.59 23.85 18.16
N GLN A 438 37.49 23.20 17.42
CA GLN A 438 37.89 23.63 16.09
C GLN A 438 36.98 22.96 15.05
N MET A 439 36.26 23.77 14.27
CA MET A 439 35.22 23.28 13.36
C MET A 439 35.67 23.33 11.89
N PHE A 440 35.48 22.23 11.17
CA PHE A 440 35.66 22.11 9.72
C PHE A 440 34.34 21.74 9.02
N ALA A 441 34.12 22.28 7.82
CA ALA A 441 33.01 21.89 6.95
C ALA A 441 33.53 21.56 5.54
N ILE A 442 33.34 20.31 5.12
CA ILE A 442 33.84 19.78 3.85
C ILE A 442 32.66 19.55 2.92
N GLU A 443 32.72 20.13 1.73
CA GLU A 443 31.68 19.99 0.71
C GLU A 443 32.29 19.97 -0.70
N LYS A 444 31.88 19.01 -1.53
CA LYS A 444 32.33 18.90 -2.93
C LYS A 444 31.48 19.74 -3.88
N ASN A 445 30.18 19.86 -3.60
CA ASN A 445 29.22 20.55 -4.45
C ASN A 445 29.56 22.05 -4.46
N PRO A 446 30.01 22.59 -5.60
CA PRO A 446 30.45 23.98 -5.68
C PRO A 446 29.34 24.97 -5.35
N ASN A 447 28.07 24.61 -5.57
CA ASN A 447 26.92 25.47 -5.33
C ASN A 447 26.57 25.54 -3.85
N ALA A 448 26.53 24.38 -3.18
CA ALA A 448 26.31 24.30 -1.73
C ALA A 448 27.45 25.01 -0.96
N TYR A 449 28.70 24.87 -1.44
CA TYR A 449 29.85 25.55 -0.85
C TYR A 449 29.73 27.08 -0.85
N VAL A 450 29.17 27.69 -1.89
CA VAL A 450 28.90 29.15 -1.91
C VAL A 450 27.91 29.53 -0.79
N HIS A 451 26.93 28.69 -0.51
CA HIS A 451 26.01 28.91 0.61
C HIS A 451 26.73 28.79 1.97
N LEU A 452 27.63 27.80 2.13
CA LEU A 452 28.45 27.66 3.33
C LEU A 452 29.34 28.90 3.59
N MET A 453 29.91 29.51 2.56
CA MET A 453 30.67 30.77 2.68
C MET A 453 29.81 31.90 3.27
N LYS A 454 28.57 32.02 2.80
CA LYS A 454 27.61 32.98 3.35
C LYS A 454 27.26 32.64 4.80
N MET A 455 27.00 31.37 5.12
CA MET A 455 26.69 30.92 6.48
C MET A 455 27.84 31.19 7.46
N ASN A 456 29.09 30.97 7.04
CA ASN A 456 30.25 31.20 7.89
C ASN A 456 30.38 32.68 8.28
N ARG A 457 30.23 33.57 7.29
CA ARG A 457 30.28 35.02 7.49
C ARG A 457 29.09 35.57 8.29
N ASP A 458 27.87 35.13 7.95
CA ASP A 458 26.64 35.76 8.44
C ASP A 458 26.10 35.10 9.73
N VAL A 459 26.47 33.85 10.02
CA VAL A 459 25.86 33.03 11.10
C VAL A 459 26.89 32.41 12.03
N TRP A 460 28.05 31.97 11.53
CA TRP A 460 29.05 31.27 12.35
C TRP A 460 30.20 32.18 12.83
N ASP A 461 30.16 33.48 12.53
CA ASP A 461 31.16 34.49 12.89
C ASP A 461 32.58 34.13 12.43
N ASP A 462 32.69 33.58 11.21
CA ASP A 462 33.94 33.10 10.59
C ASP A 462 34.70 32.05 11.42
N ARG A 463 34.03 31.36 12.36
CA ARG A 463 34.63 30.34 13.23
C ARG A 463 34.80 28.97 12.58
N VAL A 464 34.24 28.74 11.39
CA VAL A 464 34.32 27.44 10.69
C VAL A 464 35.33 27.51 9.56
N THR A 465 36.22 26.51 9.49
CA THR A 465 37.14 26.35 8.36
C THR A 465 36.44 25.60 7.23
N LEU A 466 36.15 26.30 6.13
CA LEU A 466 35.45 25.73 4.97
C LEU A 466 36.42 25.13 3.96
N VAL A 467 36.20 23.87 3.55
CA VAL A 467 37.04 23.17 2.57
C VAL A 467 36.21 22.66 1.40
N LYS A 468 36.48 23.17 0.20
CA LYS A 468 35.82 22.74 -1.04
C LYS A 468 36.56 21.56 -1.66
N THR A 469 36.18 20.35 -1.31
CA THR A 469 36.81 19.13 -1.85
C THR A 469 35.89 17.93 -1.67
N ASP A 470 36.16 16.88 -2.44
CA ASP A 470 35.76 15.53 -2.08
C ASP A 470 36.48 15.11 -0.78
N MET A 471 35.72 14.60 0.20
CA MET A 471 36.25 14.22 1.52
C MET A 471 37.35 13.14 1.42
N ARG A 472 37.27 12.27 0.40
CA ARG A 472 38.23 11.19 0.16
C ARG A 472 39.61 11.72 -0.22
N LYS A 473 39.70 12.98 -0.68
CA LYS A 473 40.95 13.65 -1.07
C LYS A 473 41.47 14.61 0.00
N TRP A 474 40.70 14.88 1.04
CA TRP A 474 41.01 15.92 2.02
C TRP A 474 42.12 15.48 3.00
N GLN A 475 43.07 16.38 3.27
CA GLN A 475 44.09 16.20 4.31
C GLN A 475 44.07 17.42 5.24
N PRO A 476 43.64 17.28 6.51
CA PRO A 476 43.69 18.35 7.49
C PRO A 476 45.12 18.56 8.04
N PRO A 477 45.40 19.71 8.67
CA PRO A 477 46.68 19.98 9.31
C PRO A 477 46.93 19.14 10.57
N SER A 478 45.88 18.59 11.18
CA SER A 478 45.93 17.74 12.38
C SER A 478 44.81 16.70 12.34
N TYR A 479 44.95 15.63 13.13
CA TYR A 479 43.90 14.62 13.27
C TYR A 479 42.60 15.21 13.82
N LEU A 480 41.48 14.65 13.35
CA LEU A 480 40.16 14.96 13.87
C LEU A 480 39.81 14.07 15.05
N HIS A 481 39.02 14.62 15.96
CA HIS A 481 38.47 13.88 17.08
C HIS A 481 37.07 13.35 16.75
N ILE A 482 36.21 14.18 16.13
CA ILE A 482 34.86 13.79 15.74
C ILE A 482 34.65 14.07 14.25
N LEU A 483 34.25 13.04 13.51
CA LEU A 483 33.82 13.13 12.12
C LEU A 483 32.30 12.95 12.05
N VAL A 484 31.58 13.91 11.50
CA VAL A 484 30.11 13.89 11.38
C VAL A 484 29.71 13.84 9.90
N SER A 485 28.81 12.94 9.55
CA SER A 485 28.28 12.82 8.19
C SER A 485 26.80 12.42 8.18
N GLU A 486 26.10 12.75 7.10
CA GLU A 486 24.76 12.28 6.80
C GLU A 486 24.73 11.98 5.30
N LEU A 487 25.10 10.74 4.99
CA LEU A 487 25.26 10.21 3.63
C LEU A 487 24.38 8.95 3.46
N LEU A 488 23.31 8.86 4.24
CA LEU A 488 22.47 7.67 4.33
C LEU A 488 21.31 7.78 3.35
N GLY A 489 21.13 6.74 2.55
CA GLY A 489 19.91 6.57 1.77
C GLY A 489 18.85 5.75 2.51
N SER A 490 17.72 5.52 1.85
CA SER A 490 16.60 4.72 2.38
C SER A 490 16.94 3.26 2.71
N PHE A 491 18.06 2.73 2.21
CA PHE A 491 18.62 1.42 2.52
C PHE A 491 19.99 1.52 3.21
N ALA A 492 20.20 2.60 3.97
CA ALA A 492 21.45 2.97 4.61
C ALA A 492 22.59 3.29 3.62
N ASP A 493 23.20 2.28 3.01
CA ASP A 493 24.44 2.40 2.24
C ASP A 493 24.23 2.71 0.75
N ASN A 494 22.98 2.83 0.28
CA ASN A 494 22.67 3.05 -1.14
C ASN A 494 23.09 4.41 -1.70
N GLU A 495 23.60 5.31 -0.85
CA GLU A 495 24.24 6.58 -1.23
C GLU A 495 25.77 6.58 -1.03
N LEU A 496 26.37 5.38 -0.91
CA LEU A 496 27.82 5.15 -0.84
C LEU A 496 28.50 5.75 0.41
N SER A 497 27.77 5.79 1.53
CA SER A 497 28.34 6.18 2.82
C SER A 497 29.60 5.36 3.19
N PRO A 498 29.64 4.01 3.03
CA PRO A 498 30.84 3.24 3.35
C PRO A 498 32.07 3.74 2.57
N GLU A 499 31.96 3.80 1.24
CA GLU A 499 33.07 4.18 0.37
C GLU A 499 33.52 5.64 0.58
N CYS A 500 32.61 6.53 1.00
CA CYS A 500 32.94 7.90 1.36
C CYS A 500 33.70 7.97 2.69
N LEU A 501 33.22 7.25 3.71
CA LEU A 501 33.77 7.29 5.06
C LEU A 501 35.11 6.57 5.16
N ASP A 502 35.28 5.42 4.49
CA ASP A 502 36.56 4.72 4.38
C ASP A 502 37.64 5.65 3.82
N GLY A 503 37.29 6.37 2.75
CA GLY A 503 38.21 7.27 2.07
C GLY A 503 38.64 8.46 2.92
N VAL A 504 37.79 8.97 3.83
CA VAL A 504 38.15 10.10 4.72
C VAL A 504 38.67 9.65 6.09
N GLN A 505 38.44 8.40 6.51
CA GLN A 505 38.75 7.91 7.85
C GLN A 505 40.20 8.15 8.31
N ARG A 506 41.17 8.09 7.39
CA ARG A 506 42.59 8.33 7.67
C ARG A 506 42.90 9.68 8.36
N VAL A 507 41.96 10.62 8.34
CA VAL A 507 42.10 11.92 9.00
C VAL A 507 41.64 11.90 10.47
N LEU A 508 41.01 10.82 10.91
CA LEU A 508 40.49 10.64 12.26
C LEU A 508 41.61 10.18 13.20
N HIS A 509 41.57 10.62 14.47
CA HIS A 509 42.56 10.23 15.46
C HIS A 509 42.51 8.71 15.70
N PRO A 510 43.65 7.99 15.65
CA PRO A 510 43.65 6.52 15.61
C PRO A 510 43.10 5.84 16.87
N THR A 511 43.14 6.50 18.04
CA THR A 511 42.76 5.88 19.32
C THR A 511 41.52 6.47 19.98
N VAL A 512 41.20 7.75 19.74
CA VAL A 512 40.07 8.46 20.37
C VAL A 512 39.09 9.04 19.35
N GLY A 513 39.31 8.73 18.07
CA GLY A 513 38.50 9.17 16.97
C GLY A 513 37.10 8.58 17.00
N ILE A 514 36.09 9.42 16.79
CA ILE A 514 34.68 9.04 16.77
C ILE A 514 34.09 9.41 15.41
N SER A 515 33.42 8.46 14.76
CA SER A 515 32.54 8.72 13.63
C SER A 515 31.09 8.80 14.10
N ILE A 516 30.36 9.77 13.57
CA ILE A 516 28.91 9.93 13.71
C ILE A 516 28.34 9.98 12.27
N PRO A 517 27.65 8.94 11.78
CA PRO A 517 27.18 7.78 12.53
C PRO A 517 28.30 6.81 12.93
N HIS A 518 28.05 6.09 14.02
CA HIS A 518 28.88 4.98 14.51
C HIS A 518 28.63 3.69 13.73
N SER A 519 27.36 3.36 13.47
CA SER A 519 27.01 2.23 12.61
C SER A 519 25.62 2.41 11.99
N TYR A 520 25.34 1.67 10.93
CA TYR A 520 24.03 1.60 10.32
C TYR A 520 23.80 0.24 9.66
N THR A 521 22.53 -0.15 9.60
CA THR A 521 22.08 -1.47 9.17
C THR A 521 20.97 -1.37 8.15
N ALA A 522 21.13 -2.04 7.01
CA ALA A 522 20.08 -2.22 6.02
C ALA A 522 19.12 -3.33 6.45
N HIS A 523 17.83 -3.16 6.19
CA HIS A 523 16.77 -4.06 6.65
C HIS A 523 15.73 -4.29 5.57
N PHE A 524 15.16 -5.50 5.49
CA PHE A 524 14.30 -5.88 4.37
C PHE A 524 13.17 -6.86 4.75
N THR A 525 12.10 -6.82 3.97
CA THR A 525 10.97 -7.76 4.08
C THR A 525 10.21 -7.87 2.74
N PRO A 526 9.77 -9.07 2.31
CA PRO A 526 8.95 -9.22 1.12
C PRO A 526 7.52 -8.69 1.38
N ILE A 527 6.98 -7.96 0.41
CA ILE A 527 5.67 -7.32 0.53
C ILE A 527 4.75 -7.60 -0.66
N MET A 528 3.45 -7.54 -0.40
CA MET A 528 2.43 -7.46 -1.43
C MET A 528 2.17 -5.99 -1.77
N ALA A 529 2.31 -5.63 -3.05
CA ALA A 529 2.16 -4.25 -3.53
C ALA A 529 1.60 -4.21 -4.97
N PRO A 530 0.34 -4.65 -5.19
CA PRO A 530 -0.22 -4.83 -6.54
C PRO A 530 -0.38 -3.50 -7.30
N LYS A 531 -0.66 -2.38 -6.60
CA LYS A 531 -0.73 -1.04 -7.21
C LYS A 531 0.62 -0.62 -7.80
N ILE A 532 1.70 -0.79 -7.04
CA ILE A 532 3.06 -0.47 -7.49
C ILE A 532 3.44 -1.37 -8.68
N HIS A 533 3.14 -2.66 -8.62
CA HIS A 533 3.41 -3.57 -9.73
C HIS A 533 2.66 -3.19 -11.01
N GLY A 534 1.39 -2.79 -10.91
CA GLY A 534 0.61 -2.28 -12.04
C GLY A 534 1.19 -1.00 -12.66
N ASP A 535 1.68 -0.07 -11.83
CA ASP A 535 2.39 1.14 -12.31
C ASP A 535 3.67 0.77 -13.07
N LEU A 536 4.49 -0.15 -12.53
CA LEU A 536 5.68 -0.64 -13.23
C LEU A 536 5.36 -1.29 -14.57
N LEU A 537 4.32 -2.12 -14.65
CA LEU A 537 3.87 -2.70 -15.93
C LEU A 537 3.45 -1.61 -16.94
N ALA A 538 2.74 -0.57 -16.49
CA ALA A 538 2.37 0.54 -17.36
C ALA A 538 3.60 1.33 -17.85
N ARG A 539 4.58 1.57 -16.97
CA ARG A 539 5.86 2.23 -17.33
C ARG A 539 6.69 1.37 -18.28
N ALA A 540 6.69 0.05 -18.13
CA ALA A 540 7.44 -0.87 -19.00
C ALA A 540 6.93 -0.89 -20.45
N VAL A 541 5.65 -0.55 -20.69
CA VAL A 541 5.06 -0.44 -22.03
C VAL A 541 5.51 0.83 -22.75
N THR A 542 5.84 1.90 -22.02
CA THR A 542 6.51 3.06 -22.61
C THR A 542 7.93 2.66 -23.00
N ASN A 543 8.47 3.15 -24.14
CA ASN A 543 9.83 2.84 -24.61
C ASN A 543 10.91 3.37 -23.65
N ASN A 544 10.99 2.80 -22.45
CA ASN A 544 11.92 3.17 -21.40
C ASN A 544 13.25 2.48 -21.69
N PRO A 545 14.37 3.22 -21.84
CA PRO A 545 15.69 2.62 -22.02
C PRO A 545 16.15 1.81 -20.78
N ILE A 546 15.50 2.00 -19.63
CA ILE A 546 15.79 1.33 -18.37
C ILE A 546 14.77 0.22 -18.13
N ASP A 547 15.23 -0.98 -17.77
CA ASP A 547 14.34 -2.04 -17.27
C ASP A 547 13.84 -1.62 -15.89
N VAL A 548 12.56 -1.25 -15.80
CA VAL A 548 11.91 -0.72 -14.60
C VAL A 548 11.86 -1.72 -13.44
N PHE A 549 12.15 -3.00 -13.68
CA PHE A 549 12.25 -4.01 -12.62
C PHE A 549 13.70 -4.25 -12.14
N GLU A 550 14.68 -3.64 -12.81
CA GLU A 550 16.11 -3.68 -12.47
C GLU A 550 16.56 -2.37 -11.80
N VAL A 551 15.64 -1.72 -11.07
CA VAL A 551 15.90 -0.45 -10.37
C VAL A 551 15.23 -0.46 -9.01
N PRO A 552 15.95 -0.10 -7.93
CA PRO A 552 15.30 0.20 -6.65
C PRO A 552 14.65 1.58 -6.68
N TYR A 553 13.51 1.74 -6.00
CA TYR A 553 12.78 3.01 -5.96
C TYR A 553 12.61 3.50 -4.52
N VAL A 554 12.82 4.79 -4.29
CA VAL A 554 12.34 5.44 -3.06
C VAL A 554 10.84 5.66 -3.21
N VAL A 555 10.06 5.22 -2.22
CA VAL A 555 8.60 5.24 -2.29
C VAL A 555 7.95 5.30 -0.91
N MET A 556 6.95 6.15 -0.76
CA MET A 556 6.08 6.15 0.42
C MET A 556 5.09 4.98 0.33
N LEU A 557 5.53 3.81 0.79
CA LEU A 557 4.71 2.58 0.78
C LEU A 557 3.43 2.78 1.58
N THR A 558 2.29 2.76 0.90
CA THR A 558 0.97 2.99 1.49
C THR A 558 0.05 1.81 1.23
N ALA A 559 -0.26 1.49 -0.04
CA ALA A 559 -1.16 0.39 -0.40
C ALA A 559 -0.41 -0.94 -0.47
N ILE A 560 0.07 -1.42 0.68
CA ILE A 560 0.84 -2.66 0.82
C ILE A 560 0.27 -3.58 1.89
N ASP A 561 0.69 -4.86 1.85
CA ASP A 561 0.49 -5.82 2.94
C ASP A 561 1.80 -6.56 3.26
N PHE A 562 2.09 -6.70 4.56
CA PHE A 562 3.23 -7.47 5.06
C PHE A 562 2.79 -8.93 5.22
N LEU A 563 3.25 -9.80 4.32
CA LEU A 563 2.82 -11.21 4.30
C LEU A 563 3.45 -12.05 5.42
N SER A 564 4.66 -11.69 5.83
CA SER A 564 5.35 -12.28 6.98
C SER A 564 5.25 -11.35 8.18
N VAL A 565 4.69 -11.87 9.27
CA VAL A 565 4.50 -11.15 10.52
C VAL A 565 5.01 -11.97 11.69
N ASN A 566 5.56 -11.28 12.69
CA ASN A 566 5.99 -11.86 13.95
C ASN A 566 4.78 -12.26 14.81
N VAL A 567 5.05 -12.98 15.91
CA VAL A 567 4.01 -13.46 16.84
C VAL A 567 3.21 -12.31 17.48
N ASP A 568 3.86 -11.16 17.66
CA ASP A 568 3.24 -9.93 18.17
C ASP A 568 2.39 -9.17 17.12
N GLY A 569 2.37 -9.65 15.87
CA GLY A 569 1.62 -9.05 14.76
C GLY A 569 2.36 -7.94 14.02
N ASN A 570 3.59 -7.60 14.42
CA ASN A 570 4.43 -6.65 13.69
C ASN A 570 5.01 -7.28 12.42
N PRO A 571 5.37 -6.48 11.41
CA PRO A 571 6.06 -6.97 10.22
C PRO A 571 7.33 -7.75 10.59
N ASN A 572 7.54 -8.91 9.96
CA ASN A 572 8.80 -9.62 10.11
C ASN A 572 9.85 -8.99 9.18
N ILE A 573 10.80 -8.26 9.76
CA ILE A 573 11.83 -7.50 9.06
C ILE A 573 13.21 -8.01 9.52
N HIS A 574 14.01 -8.46 8.55
CA HIS A 574 15.36 -8.97 8.82
C HIS A 574 16.41 -7.91 8.52
N GLN A 575 17.49 -7.90 9.30
CA GLN A 575 18.70 -7.14 8.97
C GLN A 575 19.43 -7.84 7.81
N ALA A 576 19.84 -7.09 6.79
CA ALA A 576 20.66 -7.57 5.69
C ALA A 576 22.14 -7.57 6.09
N TRP A 577 22.66 -6.41 6.49
CA TRP A 577 24.06 -6.23 6.87
C TRP A 577 24.24 -4.97 7.72
N GLU A 578 25.45 -4.81 8.28
CA GLU A 578 25.88 -3.64 9.05
C GLU A 578 27.17 -3.06 8.45
N PHE A 579 27.30 -1.73 8.51
CA PHE A 579 28.57 -1.02 8.37
C PHE A 579 28.88 -0.26 9.66
N LYS A 580 30.15 -0.23 10.05
CA LYS A 580 30.64 0.43 11.28
C LYS A 580 31.75 1.39 10.94
N HIS A 581 31.77 2.51 11.65
CA HIS A 581 32.73 3.59 11.46
C HIS A 581 33.32 4.02 12.80
N PRO A 582 34.65 4.13 12.95
CA PRO A 582 35.66 3.78 11.94
C PRO A 582 35.80 2.26 11.72
N VAL A 583 36.22 1.88 10.52
CA VAL A 583 36.63 0.53 10.11
C VAL A 583 38.04 0.23 10.65
N PRO A 584 38.35 -0.99 11.14
CA PRO A 584 39.71 -1.36 11.52
C PRO A 584 40.73 -1.15 10.40
N ALA A 585 41.95 -0.71 10.73
CA ALA A 585 42.94 -0.33 9.72
C ALA A 585 43.38 -1.50 8.82
N ASP A 586 43.41 -2.72 9.36
CA ASP A 586 43.71 -3.96 8.65
C ASP A 586 42.62 -4.37 7.65
N GLU A 587 41.37 -3.96 7.88
CA GLU A 587 40.27 -4.16 6.93
C GLU A 587 40.33 -3.18 5.74
N LEU A 588 41.05 -2.06 5.86
CA LEU A 588 41.22 -1.08 4.78
C LEU A 588 42.47 -1.34 3.90
N GLU A 589 43.39 -2.21 4.34
CA GLU A 589 44.63 -2.52 3.62
C GLU A 589 44.41 -3.67 2.60
N HIS A 590 44.31 -3.35 1.30
CA HIS A 590 44.16 -4.36 0.24
C HIS A 590 45.15 -4.21 -0.91
N GLU A 591 45.60 -5.35 -1.45
CA GLU A 591 46.62 -5.46 -2.50
C GLU A 591 46.24 -4.76 -3.83
N ASN A 592 44.94 -4.55 -4.09
CA ASN A 592 44.43 -4.02 -5.37
C ASN A 592 43.71 -2.66 -5.28
N GLY A 593 43.54 -2.07 -4.09
CA GLY A 593 42.97 -0.73 -3.90
C GLY A 593 41.49 -0.55 -4.27
N PHE A 594 40.70 -1.63 -4.30
CA PHE A 594 39.25 -1.58 -4.50
C PHE A 594 38.52 -1.69 -3.15
N ASN A 595 37.33 -1.07 -3.03
CA ASN A 595 36.48 -1.14 -1.83
C ASN A 595 35.66 -2.46 -1.79
N ASP A 596 36.28 -3.60 -2.12
CA ASP A 596 35.65 -4.92 -2.17
C ASP A 596 35.28 -5.48 -0.78
N HIS A 597 35.98 -5.08 0.29
CA HIS A 597 35.55 -5.37 1.65
C HIS A 597 34.17 -4.82 2.01
N ASN A 598 33.60 -3.91 1.20
CA ASN A 598 32.23 -3.41 1.37
C ASN A 598 31.18 -4.24 0.62
N GLU A 599 31.56 -5.32 -0.07
CA GLU A 599 30.60 -6.28 -0.62
C GLU A 599 29.85 -7.00 0.51
N ARG A 600 28.57 -7.28 0.28
CA ARG A 600 27.70 -7.92 1.28
C ARG A 600 26.81 -8.96 0.61
N GLU A 601 26.47 -10.00 1.35
CA GLU A 601 25.41 -10.93 1.01
C GLU A 601 24.47 -11.09 2.21
N ALA A 602 23.18 -11.25 1.93
CA ALA A 602 22.16 -11.51 2.92
C ALA A 602 21.19 -12.57 2.43
N PHE A 603 20.76 -13.42 3.37
CA PHE A 603 19.75 -14.43 3.15
C PHE A 603 18.80 -14.46 4.34
N ALA A 604 17.49 -14.40 4.08
CA ALA A 604 16.48 -14.51 5.12
C ALA A 604 15.30 -15.37 4.68
N VAL A 605 14.71 -16.06 5.66
CA VAL A 605 13.52 -16.91 5.49
C VAL A 605 12.36 -16.24 6.20
N PHE A 606 11.28 -16.01 5.46
CA PHE A 606 10.08 -15.33 5.90
C PHE A 606 8.92 -16.34 5.98
N PRO A 607 8.50 -16.76 7.19
CA PRO A 607 7.31 -17.59 7.34
C PRO A 607 6.06 -16.80 6.98
N ILE A 608 5.17 -17.39 6.19
CA ILE A 608 3.95 -16.77 5.69
C ILE A 608 2.77 -17.64 6.14
N SER A 609 2.05 -17.16 7.15
CA SER A 609 0.90 -17.89 7.70
C SER A 609 -0.30 -17.87 6.76
N ARG A 610 -0.46 -16.80 5.99
CA ARG A 610 -1.65 -16.54 5.17
C ARG A 610 -1.24 -16.29 3.72
N ARG A 611 -1.94 -16.94 2.80
CA ARG A 611 -1.67 -16.88 1.37
C ARG A 611 -1.68 -15.47 0.84
N GLY A 612 -1.00 -15.21 -0.27
CA GLY A 612 -0.85 -13.91 -0.90
C GLY A 612 0.04 -13.93 -2.14
N VAL A 613 0.50 -12.75 -2.57
CA VAL A 613 1.42 -12.59 -3.70
C VAL A 613 2.48 -11.55 -3.36
N ILE A 614 3.75 -11.96 -3.39
CA ILE A 614 4.89 -11.05 -3.22
C ILE A 614 5.12 -10.33 -4.54
N HIS A 615 5.17 -9.00 -4.51
CA HIS A 615 5.43 -8.19 -5.70
C HIS A 615 6.83 -7.56 -5.68
N GLY A 616 7.46 -7.50 -4.51
CA GLY A 616 8.79 -6.91 -4.31
C GLY A 616 9.22 -6.97 -2.84
N ILE A 617 10.35 -6.35 -2.55
CA ILE A 617 10.97 -6.30 -1.23
C ILE A 617 10.98 -4.84 -0.79
N ALA A 618 10.46 -4.56 0.41
CA ALA A 618 10.61 -3.27 1.06
C ALA A 618 11.93 -3.22 1.82
N GLY A 619 12.66 -2.12 1.70
CA GLY A 619 13.90 -1.85 2.38
C GLY A 619 13.82 -0.63 3.30
N TYR A 620 14.50 -0.73 4.44
CA TYR A 620 14.56 0.26 5.50
C TYR A 620 16.00 0.32 6.06
N PHE A 621 16.24 1.21 7.01
CA PHE A 621 17.47 1.22 7.78
C PHE A 621 17.26 1.57 9.26
N GLU A 622 18.25 1.17 10.07
CA GLU A 622 18.51 1.76 11.37
C GLU A 622 19.94 2.29 11.43
N CYS A 623 20.18 3.26 12.30
CA CYS A 623 21.48 3.91 12.43
C CYS A 623 21.73 4.24 13.91
N ILE A 624 22.90 3.83 14.41
CA ILE A 624 23.41 4.30 15.69
C ILE A 624 24.28 5.52 15.40
N LEU A 625 23.81 6.70 15.77
CA LEU A 625 24.59 7.93 15.64
C LEU A 625 25.74 7.94 16.63
N TYR A 626 25.44 7.65 17.90
CA TYR A 626 26.42 7.58 18.97
C TYR A 626 25.94 6.64 20.09
N LYS A 627 26.87 5.94 20.74
CA LYS A 627 26.58 5.15 21.93
C LYS A 627 27.76 5.21 22.92
N ASN A 628 27.43 5.27 24.20
CA ASN A 628 28.37 5.06 25.29
C ASN A 628 27.74 4.07 26.30
N GLU A 629 28.37 3.88 27.46
CA GLU A 629 27.88 2.92 28.48
C GLU A 629 26.48 3.24 29.02
N SER A 630 26.06 4.50 28.95
CA SER A 630 24.84 5.00 29.59
C SER A 630 23.72 5.36 28.62
N SER A 631 24.06 5.68 27.36
CA SER A 631 23.17 6.32 26.41
C SER A 631 23.42 5.83 24.99
N ILE A 632 22.32 5.72 24.23
CA ILE A 632 22.33 5.44 22.79
C ILE A 632 21.49 6.49 22.07
N VAL A 633 21.98 6.98 20.93
CA VAL A 633 21.25 7.89 20.05
C VAL A 633 21.11 7.22 18.69
N GLU A 634 19.87 6.98 18.28
CA GLU A 634 19.55 6.17 17.11
C GLU A 634 18.61 6.90 16.15
N LEU A 635 18.63 6.46 14.90
CA LEU A 635 17.62 6.73 13.90
C LEU A 635 17.05 5.41 13.36
N SER A 636 15.77 5.39 12.99
CA SER A 636 15.14 4.25 12.31
C SER A 636 14.07 4.71 11.32
N THR A 637 14.01 4.00 10.19
CA THR A 637 12.90 4.09 9.22
C THR A 637 12.02 2.84 9.23
N ARG A 638 12.33 1.85 10.07
CA ARG A 638 11.54 0.62 10.14
C ARG A 638 10.17 0.90 10.74
N PRO A 639 9.08 0.37 10.16
CA PRO A 639 7.73 0.64 10.63
C PRO A 639 7.46 0.14 12.06
N ASP A 640 8.18 -0.87 12.54
CA ASP A 640 8.03 -1.44 13.88
C ASP A 640 8.85 -0.72 14.97
N THR A 641 9.87 0.08 14.62
CA THR A 641 10.73 0.78 15.59
C THR A 641 10.77 2.30 15.42
N ILE A 642 10.23 2.87 14.33
CA ILE A 642 10.26 4.31 14.05
C ILE A 642 9.59 5.13 15.17
N ASP A 643 8.44 4.69 15.70
CA ASP A 643 7.76 5.42 16.77
C ASP A 643 8.57 5.48 18.08
N ALA A 644 9.44 4.51 18.31
CA ALA A 644 10.30 4.46 19.48
C ALA A 644 11.62 5.23 19.28
N LYS A 645 12.21 5.14 18.08
CA LYS A 645 13.57 5.66 17.79
C LYS A 645 13.58 7.02 17.08
N SER A 646 12.58 7.32 16.26
CA SER A 646 12.56 8.46 15.34
C SER A 646 11.14 8.94 15.02
N LYS A 647 10.31 9.04 16.06
CA LYS A 647 8.92 9.46 15.91
C LYS A 647 8.83 10.78 15.14
N ASP A 648 7.92 10.83 14.17
CA ASP A 648 7.65 12.01 13.33
C ASP A 648 8.78 12.42 12.36
N MET A 649 9.81 11.58 12.16
CA MET A 649 10.85 11.79 11.16
C MET A 649 10.29 11.68 9.73
N ILE A 650 10.73 12.57 8.84
CA ILE A 650 10.18 12.73 7.48
C ILE A 650 11.22 12.66 6.35
N SER A 651 12.51 12.59 6.69
CA SER A 651 13.62 12.68 5.72
C SER A 651 13.69 11.52 4.73
N TRP A 652 13.19 10.33 5.10
CA TRP A 652 13.32 9.13 4.29
C TRP A 652 11.99 8.41 4.14
N PHE A 653 11.61 8.14 2.89
CA PHE A 653 10.69 7.06 2.59
C PHE A 653 11.45 5.72 2.50
N ALA A 654 10.71 4.62 2.48
CA ALA A 654 11.29 3.30 2.26
C ALA A 654 11.89 3.18 0.85
N ILE A 655 12.78 2.21 0.66
CA ILE A 655 13.18 1.77 -0.68
C ILE A 655 12.36 0.53 -1.07
N TYR A 656 12.15 0.31 -2.38
CA TYR A 656 11.42 -0.82 -2.91
C TYR A 656 12.21 -1.48 -4.04
N PHE A 657 12.46 -2.78 -3.90
CA PHE A 657 13.12 -3.63 -4.88
C PHE A 657 12.05 -4.49 -5.59
N PRO A 658 11.70 -4.17 -6.85
CA PRO A 658 10.60 -4.82 -7.55
C PRO A 658 10.94 -6.24 -8.01
N LEU A 659 9.92 -7.09 -8.14
CA LEU A 659 10.00 -8.34 -8.91
C LEU A 659 9.26 -8.17 -10.23
N LYS A 660 9.84 -8.66 -11.32
CA LYS A 660 9.18 -8.64 -12.64
C LYS A 660 8.08 -9.69 -12.70
N THR A 661 8.30 -10.85 -12.11
CA THR A 661 7.24 -11.87 -11.94
C THR A 661 6.72 -11.85 -10.49
N PRO A 662 5.43 -11.59 -10.22
CA PRO A 662 4.86 -11.72 -8.89
C PRO A 662 4.92 -13.17 -8.37
N MET A 663 5.29 -13.37 -7.11
CA MET A 663 5.51 -14.69 -6.52
C MET A 663 4.33 -15.13 -5.64
N PRO A 664 3.56 -16.16 -6.03
CA PRO A 664 2.46 -16.67 -5.22
C PRO A 664 2.97 -17.39 -3.98
N VAL A 665 2.28 -17.19 -2.86
CA VAL A 665 2.55 -17.83 -1.58
C VAL A 665 1.25 -18.38 -1.01
N PRO A 666 1.10 -19.71 -0.81
CA PRO A 666 -0.06 -20.32 -0.15
C PRO A 666 -0.09 -20.09 1.37
N ASP A 667 -1.13 -20.58 2.03
CA ASP A 667 -1.18 -20.58 3.50
C ASP A 667 -0.08 -21.48 4.07
N ASN A 668 0.46 -21.10 5.23
CA ASN A 668 1.54 -21.84 5.92
C ASN A 668 2.75 -22.14 5.03
N SER A 669 3.14 -21.18 4.18
CA SER A 669 4.27 -21.25 3.27
C SER A 669 5.49 -20.49 3.83
N GLU A 670 6.59 -20.50 3.08
CA GLU A 670 7.72 -19.61 3.34
C GLU A 670 8.18 -18.92 2.06
N ALA A 671 8.74 -17.73 2.21
CA ALA A 671 9.52 -17.07 1.18
C ALA A 671 10.97 -16.95 1.63
N GLN A 672 11.91 -17.15 0.71
CA GLN A 672 13.33 -16.91 0.91
C GLN A 672 13.74 -15.75 0.04
N VAL A 673 14.51 -14.83 0.62
CA VAL A 673 15.00 -13.66 -0.08
C VAL A 673 16.52 -13.66 0.03
N SER A 674 17.17 -13.63 -1.13
CA SER A 674 18.62 -13.53 -1.27
C SER A 674 18.98 -12.17 -1.86
N PHE A 675 19.98 -11.53 -1.29
CA PHE A 675 20.31 -10.15 -1.56
C PHE A 675 21.82 -9.96 -1.57
N TRP A 676 22.35 -9.21 -2.54
CA TRP A 676 23.78 -8.95 -2.67
C TRP A 676 24.05 -7.47 -2.90
N ARG A 677 25.18 -6.99 -2.37
CA ARG A 677 25.78 -5.70 -2.65
C ARG A 677 27.15 -5.95 -3.26
N THR A 678 27.36 -5.48 -4.48
CA THR A 678 28.53 -5.84 -5.29
C THR A 678 29.21 -4.59 -5.83
N THR A 679 30.52 -4.64 -6.07
CA THR A 679 31.29 -3.55 -6.70
C THR A 679 32.16 -4.06 -7.85
N ASP A 680 32.44 -3.20 -8.82
CA ASP A 680 33.46 -3.43 -9.84
C ASP A 680 34.64 -2.46 -9.71
N GLY A 681 34.73 -1.77 -8.58
CA GLY A 681 35.71 -0.71 -8.33
C GLY A 681 35.35 0.66 -8.92
N ARG A 682 34.32 0.74 -9.77
CA ARG A 682 33.78 2.01 -10.31
C ARG A 682 32.35 2.27 -9.88
N LYS A 683 31.53 1.22 -9.79
CA LYS A 683 30.13 1.28 -9.38
C LYS A 683 29.86 0.31 -8.25
N VAL A 684 28.86 0.64 -7.44
CA VAL A 684 28.22 -0.28 -6.50
C VAL A 684 26.77 -0.50 -6.93
N TRP A 685 26.29 -1.73 -6.83
CA TRP A 685 24.90 -2.07 -7.13
C TRP A 685 24.38 -3.19 -6.23
N TYR A 686 23.10 -3.51 -6.40
CA TYR A 686 22.42 -4.58 -5.68
C TYR A 686 21.86 -5.62 -6.66
N ASP A 687 21.92 -6.87 -6.25
CA ASP A 687 21.24 -7.99 -6.91
C ASP A 687 20.25 -8.60 -5.90
N TRP A 688 19.08 -9.04 -6.34
CA TRP A 688 18.08 -9.65 -5.46
C TRP A 688 17.26 -10.75 -6.14
N MET A 689 16.81 -11.71 -5.34
CA MET A 689 16.01 -12.85 -5.77
C MET A 689 15.05 -13.29 -4.67
N VAL A 690 13.87 -13.79 -5.06
CA VAL A 690 12.88 -14.35 -4.15
C VAL A 690 12.46 -15.76 -4.60
N GLU A 691 12.42 -16.69 -3.65
CA GLU A 691 11.93 -18.05 -3.84
C GLU A 691 10.78 -18.30 -2.87
N THR A 692 9.77 -19.06 -3.29
CA THR A 692 8.64 -19.44 -2.44
C THR A 692 8.52 -20.94 -2.32
N PHE A 693 8.17 -21.41 -1.13
CA PHE A 693 8.10 -22.84 -0.82
C PHE A 693 6.83 -23.18 -0.06
N GLY A 694 6.29 -24.36 -0.35
CA GLY A 694 5.19 -24.97 0.36
C GLY A 694 5.65 -26.17 1.17
N PHE A 695 4.73 -26.70 1.97
CA PHE A 695 5.00 -27.85 2.82
C PHE A 695 3.91 -28.89 2.69
N VAL A 696 4.31 -30.16 2.68
CA VAL A 696 3.41 -31.31 2.82
C VAL A 696 3.85 -32.14 4.02
N TYR A 697 2.90 -32.82 4.65
CA TYR A 697 3.17 -33.76 5.74
C TYR A 697 3.13 -35.18 5.17
N GLU A 698 4.26 -35.88 5.20
CA GLU A 698 4.38 -37.29 4.80
C GLU A 698 4.50 -38.15 6.07
N PRO A 699 3.95 -39.38 6.13
CA PRO A 699 4.16 -40.28 7.25
C PRO A 699 5.67 -40.51 7.48
N SER A 700 6.12 -40.44 8.73
CA SER A 700 7.54 -40.61 9.07
C SER A 700 7.98 -42.04 8.78
N ASP A 701 9.02 -42.22 7.96
CA ASP A 701 9.58 -43.54 7.68
C ASP A 701 10.20 -44.14 8.96
N PRO A 702 9.95 -45.43 9.31
CA PRO A 702 10.45 -46.06 10.53
C PRO A 702 11.96 -46.36 10.54
N THR A 703 12.78 -45.65 9.75
CA THR A 703 14.24 -45.86 9.69
C THR A 703 15.00 -45.10 10.79
N PRO A 704 16.09 -45.67 11.35
CA PRO A 704 16.82 -45.06 12.46
C PRO A 704 17.50 -43.76 12.03
N ALA A 705 17.39 -42.75 12.89
CA ALA A 705 17.88 -41.38 12.71
C ALA A 705 19.27 -41.28 12.07
N SER A 706 19.29 -40.82 10.82
CA SER A 706 20.47 -40.19 10.21
C SER A 706 20.47 -38.73 10.61
N THR A 707 21.57 -38.27 11.21
CA THR A 707 21.85 -36.91 11.66
C THR A 707 21.77 -35.89 10.51
N ALA A 708 20.56 -35.40 10.21
CA ALA A 708 20.37 -34.23 9.35
C ALA A 708 20.41 -32.96 10.21
N THR A 709 21.33 -32.06 9.86
CA THR A 709 21.62 -30.80 10.53
C THR A 709 20.37 -29.90 10.46
N LYS A 710 19.71 -29.65 11.60
CA LYS A 710 18.59 -28.69 11.71
C LYS A 710 19.10 -27.27 11.42
N ARG A 711 18.97 -26.81 10.18
CA ARG A 711 18.95 -25.36 9.89
C ARG A 711 17.58 -24.84 10.34
N SER A 712 17.58 -23.76 11.12
CA SER A 712 16.43 -23.23 11.85
C SER A 712 15.34 -22.70 10.92
N SER A 713 14.34 -23.52 10.60
CA SER A 713 13.01 -23.02 10.27
C SER A 713 12.27 -22.74 11.58
N LEU A 714 11.76 -21.53 11.79
CA LEU A 714 10.83 -21.25 12.88
C LEU A 714 9.66 -22.23 12.78
N ALA A 715 9.46 -23.03 13.84
CA ALA A 715 8.42 -24.03 13.88
C ALA A 715 7.05 -23.33 13.82
N PHE A 716 6.24 -23.67 12.81
CA PHE A 716 4.84 -23.24 12.79
C PHE A 716 4.10 -24.00 13.90
N ALA A 717 3.01 -23.45 14.43
CA ALA A 717 2.21 -24.12 15.47
C ALA A 717 1.78 -25.55 15.06
N ASN A 718 1.58 -25.79 13.77
CA ASN A 718 1.25 -27.11 13.22
C ASN A 718 2.43 -28.09 13.16
N ASP A 719 3.68 -27.62 13.23
CA ASP A 719 4.86 -28.50 13.21
C ASP A 719 4.97 -29.33 14.48
N GLN A 720 4.52 -28.80 15.62
CA GLN A 720 4.48 -29.55 16.87
C GLN A 720 3.38 -30.63 16.87
N LEU A 721 2.25 -30.36 16.20
CA LEU A 721 1.13 -31.30 16.06
C LEU A 721 1.44 -32.45 15.07
N GLY A 722 2.08 -32.15 13.93
CA GLY A 722 2.48 -33.17 12.95
C GLY A 722 3.55 -34.12 13.47
N ALA A 723 4.57 -33.58 14.15
CA ALA A 723 5.64 -34.38 14.75
C ALA A 723 5.15 -35.28 15.91
N GLN A 724 4.13 -34.86 16.66
CA GLN A 724 3.49 -35.71 17.68
C GLN A 724 2.70 -36.89 17.07
N ASN A 725 2.29 -36.78 15.80
CA ASN A 725 1.45 -37.76 15.11
C ASN A 725 2.20 -38.67 14.11
N GLY A 726 3.54 -38.63 14.09
CA GLY A 726 4.35 -39.49 13.21
C GLY A 726 4.35 -39.05 11.74
N TYR A 727 4.35 -37.74 11.47
CA TYR A 727 4.51 -37.17 10.14
C TYR A 727 5.74 -36.26 10.05
N ASP A 728 6.54 -36.43 9.00
CA ASP A 728 7.63 -35.57 8.63
C ASP A 728 7.15 -34.46 7.69
N ARG A 729 7.61 -33.23 7.95
CA ARG A 729 7.30 -32.07 7.10
C ARG A 729 8.31 -31.96 5.97
N LYS A 730 7.83 -32.05 4.73
CA LYS A 730 8.66 -31.95 3.52
C LYS A 730 8.39 -30.66 2.78
N ARG A 731 9.47 -29.94 2.47
CA ARG A 731 9.44 -28.68 1.73
C ARG A 731 9.50 -28.94 0.22
N PHE A 732 8.71 -28.21 -0.56
CA PHE A 732 8.77 -28.20 -2.03
C PHE A 732 8.77 -26.76 -2.56
N SER A 733 9.43 -26.53 -3.70
CA SER A 733 9.45 -25.20 -4.34
C SER A 733 8.13 -24.91 -5.06
N ILE A 734 7.63 -23.69 -4.91
CA ILE A 734 6.43 -23.19 -5.57
C ILE A 734 6.80 -22.33 -6.76
N ALA A 735 7.65 -21.32 -6.53
CA ALA A 735 8.13 -20.41 -7.56
C ALA A 735 9.51 -19.86 -7.20
N ALA A 736 10.22 -19.37 -8.20
CA ALA A 736 11.46 -18.62 -8.06
C ALA A 736 11.45 -17.45 -9.05
N SER A 737 11.86 -16.27 -8.61
CA SER A 737 12.04 -15.13 -9.49
C SER A 737 13.33 -15.26 -10.30
N GLU A 738 13.41 -14.55 -11.42
CA GLU A 738 14.69 -14.14 -11.98
C GLU A 738 15.54 -13.36 -10.95
N ILE A 739 16.87 -13.34 -11.15
CA ILE A 739 17.75 -12.41 -10.44
C ILE A 739 17.54 -11.02 -11.07
N CYS A 740 17.06 -10.08 -10.28
CA CYS A 740 17.01 -8.67 -10.65
C CYS A 740 18.34 -8.00 -10.25
N THR A 741 18.85 -7.11 -11.11
CA THR A 741 20.14 -6.43 -10.90
C THR A 741 20.05 -4.94 -11.14
N SER A 742 20.51 -4.11 -10.20
CA SER A 742 20.58 -2.65 -10.39
C SER A 742 21.86 -2.20 -11.10
N ARG A 743 22.71 -3.12 -11.57
CA ARG A 743 24.05 -2.84 -12.12
C ARG A 743 24.09 -1.75 -13.19
N LYS A 744 23.11 -1.72 -14.11
CA LYS A 744 23.04 -0.68 -15.16
C LYS A 744 22.97 0.73 -14.55
N ASN A 745 22.22 0.86 -13.45
CA ASN A 745 21.98 2.10 -12.71
C ASN A 745 22.77 2.18 -11.39
N GLY A 746 23.79 1.32 -11.22
CA GLY A 746 24.61 1.29 -10.01
C GLY A 746 25.25 2.64 -9.73
N CYS A 747 25.34 2.98 -8.44
CA CYS A 747 25.86 4.25 -7.96
C CYS A 747 27.35 4.37 -8.32
N LEU A 748 27.72 5.50 -8.93
CA LEU A 748 29.10 5.80 -9.31
C LEU A 748 29.88 6.34 -8.11
N MET A 749 31.06 5.76 -7.86
CA MET A 749 32.01 6.23 -6.85
C MET A 749 32.79 7.46 -7.31
#